data_AF-A0A093QD34-F1
#
_entry.id   AF-A0A093QD34-F1
#
_cell.length_a   1.000
_cell.length_b   1.000
_cell.length_c   1.000
_cell.angle_alpha   90.00
_cell.angle_beta   90.00
_cell.angle_gamma   90.00
#
_symmetry.space_group_name_H-M   'P 1'
#
loop_
_entity.id
_entity.type
_entity.pdbx_description
1 polymer ?
#
loop_
_entity_poly.entity_id
_entity_poly.type
_entity_poly.pdbx_seq_one_letter_code
_entity_poly.pdbx_strand_id
1 'polypeptide(L)'
;YQHKLKLALIGQSIFGQEVYSKLRKEGHKVVGVFTVPDKNGQADPLALAAEKDGTPVFKFPRWRAKGKPIEEVVAAYKSVGAELNVLPFCTQFIPMDVIDCPKHGSIIYHPSILPRHRGASAINWTLIQGDKKAGFTIFWADDGLDTGPILLQRECDVGQNDTVDDLYNRFLFPEGIKAMVEAVHLIADGKAPRIPQPKEGATYEGIQKKENAEISWDQPAAALHNWIRGHDKVPGAWTTIDGQMVTFYGSSLFDASVPAGQELAIKGASRPGLVTKNGLVVFGNDGKMVLVRNLQFEDGKMIPASKYFSADETTALELTEEEKKMAEDIRAIWKGILTNVAAIENSTDFFKSGASSMHVVRFINITVGPPGQVNCAEETACLSVEKRRNFFHLQKNTISSSVPIHTAMPSLYCAVPGGLPWASEYTGEEGSVTQLAAARWWQAVHLDSKAKQQSGIVRCHFSLMWIFNIFIRLADLMEEHQEELATIESLDSGAVYTLALKTHIGMSVQTFRYFAGWCDKIQASEYGATIPINQARPNHNLTFTKKEPLGVCAIIIPWNYPLMMLAWKSAACLAAGNTLVLKPAQVTPLTSLKFAELSAKAGFPKGVINILPGSGGLVGQHLSEHPDVRKVGFTGSTPTGKQIMKSAAANLKKVSLELGGKSPLIIFSDCELDRAVKMGMGAVYFNKGENCIAAGRLFVEESIHDEFVSKVVEEIKKMKIGDPLDRSTDHGPQNHKAHLEKLLQYCETGVKEGATLVYGGRQVCRPGFFMEPTVFTDVEDHMYIAQEESFGPVMVISKFKNGDVDGVLQRANATEYGLASGVFTKDISKALYVSEKLEAGTVFINTYNKTDVAAPFGGFKLSGFGKDLGEEALHEYLRTKAITVEY
;
A
#
# COMPACT_ATOMS: atom_id res chain seq x y z
N TYR A 1 3.07 9.04 -30.20
CA TYR A 1 1.89 9.64 -30.85
C TYR A 1 2.23 11.07 -31.28
N GLN A 2 2.29 11.32 -32.59
CA GLN A 2 2.84 12.58 -33.16
C GLN A 2 1.80 13.71 -33.33
N HIS A 3 0.49 13.40 -33.26
CA HIS A 3 -0.57 14.39 -33.47
C HIS A 3 -1.41 14.61 -32.20
N LYS A 4 -1.56 15.87 -31.79
CA LYS A 4 -2.44 16.28 -30.68
C LYS A 4 -3.75 16.81 -31.25
N LEU A 5 -4.86 16.46 -30.61
CA LEU A 5 -6.23 16.81 -31.04
C LEU A 5 -6.90 17.77 -30.05
N LYS A 6 -7.83 18.57 -30.56
CA LYS A 6 -8.82 19.29 -29.74
C LYS A 6 -10.04 18.40 -29.48
N LEU A 7 -10.34 18.12 -28.22
CA LEU A 7 -11.35 17.14 -27.82
C LEU A 7 -12.54 17.82 -27.14
N ALA A 8 -13.76 17.43 -27.49
CA ALA A 8 -14.93 17.66 -26.65
C ALA A 8 -15.28 16.37 -25.90
N LEU A 9 -15.37 16.45 -24.57
CA LEU A 9 -15.78 15.31 -23.75
C LEU A 9 -17.25 15.44 -23.40
N ILE A 10 -18.04 14.42 -23.76
CA ILE A 10 -19.48 14.38 -23.51
C ILE A 10 -19.77 13.16 -22.63
N GLY A 11 -20.00 13.40 -21.34
CA GLY A 11 -20.20 12.32 -20.38
C GLY A 11 -20.32 12.80 -18.95
N GLN A 12 -20.20 11.88 -18.01
CA GLN A 12 -20.30 12.16 -16.57
C GLN A 12 -19.51 11.11 -15.77
N SER A 13 -19.61 11.16 -14.45
CA SER A 13 -19.00 10.23 -13.49
C SER A 13 -17.47 10.29 -13.39
N ILE A 14 -16.93 9.57 -12.41
CA ILE A 14 -15.49 9.40 -12.21
C ILE A 14 -14.82 8.78 -13.45
N PHE A 15 -15.51 7.91 -14.20
CA PHE A 15 -14.96 7.34 -15.43
C PHE A 15 -14.65 8.43 -16.47
N GLY A 16 -15.56 9.39 -16.64
CA GLY A 16 -15.33 10.54 -17.51
C GLY A 16 -14.17 11.43 -17.03
N GLN A 17 -14.07 11.67 -15.72
CA GLN A 17 -12.98 12.43 -15.11
C GLN A 17 -11.61 11.80 -15.35
N GLU A 18 -11.49 10.48 -15.21
CA GLU A 18 -10.23 9.76 -15.42
C GLU A 18 -9.79 9.80 -16.89
N VAL A 19 -10.74 9.60 -17.83
CA VAL A 19 -10.47 9.74 -19.27
C VAL A 19 -10.04 11.16 -19.60
N TYR A 20 -10.72 12.17 -19.07
CA TYR A 20 -10.36 13.59 -19.20
C TYR A 20 -8.93 13.86 -18.74
N SER A 21 -8.60 13.42 -17.52
CA SER A 21 -7.31 13.67 -16.89
C SER A 21 -6.17 13.02 -17.67
N LYS A 22 -6.35 11.78 -18.14
CA LYS A 22 -5.34 11.08 -18.94
C LYS A 22 -5.15 11.69 -20.33
N LEU A 23 -6.22 12.04 -21.03
CA LEU A 23 -6.11 12.68 -22.35
C LEU A 23 -5.35 14.01 -22.27
N ARG A 24 -5.57 14.80 -21.21
CA ARG A 24 -4.78 16.02 -20.96
C ARG A 24 -3.33 15.73 -20.61
N LYS A 25 -3.06 14.72 -19.77
CA LYS A 25 -1.68 14.29 -19.44
C LYS A 25 -0.92 13.85 -20.68
N GLU A 26 -1.59 13.19 -21.62
CA GLU A 26 -1.05 12.81 -22.93
C GLU A 26 -0.94 14.01 -23.90
N GLY A 27 -1.24 15.23 -23.48
CA GLY A 27 -1.06 16.45 -24.25
C GLY A 27 -2.16 16.78 -25.26
N HIS A 28 -3.31 16.09 -25.22
CA HIS A 28 -4.49 16.53 -25.98
C HIS A 28 -5.13 17.75 -25.32
N LYS A 29 -5.71 18.63 -26.12
CA LYS A 29 -6.41 19.83 -25.62
C LYS A 29 -7.90 19.54 -25.50
N VAL A 30 -8.42 19.42 -24.29
CA VAL A 30 -9.88 19.38 -24.09
C VAL A 30 -10.43 20.80 -24.21
N VAL A 31 -11.32 21.03 -25.17
CA VAL A 31 -11.86 22.37 -25.49
C VAL A 31 -13.26 22.62 -24.93
N GLY A 32 -13.94 21.56 -24.49
CA GLY A 32 -15.24 21.67 -23.82
C GLY A 32 -15.63 20.36 -23.16
N VAL A 33 -16.30 20.45 -22.02
CA VAL A 33 -16.84 19.32 -21.26
C VAL A 33 -18.34 19.50 -21.10
N PHE A 34 -19.11 18.50 -21.54
CA PHE A 34 -20.57 18.53 -21.53
C PHE A 34 -21.09 17.45 -20.59
N THR A 35 -21.69 17.86 -19.48
CA THR A 35 -22.22 16.96 -18.44
C THR A 35 -23.72 17.17 -18.22
N VAL A 36 -24.34 16.28 -17.45
CA VAL A 36 -25.70 16.50 -16.93
C VAL A 36 -25.73 17.66 -15.91
N PRO A 37 -26.92 18.24 -15.63
CA PRO A 37 -27.08 19.19 -14.54
C PRO A 37 -26.81 18.58 -13.18
N ASP A 38 -26.46 19.44 -12.22
CA ASP A 38 -26.16 19.07 -10.85
C ASP A 38 -27.38 18.39 -10.19
N LYS A 39 -27.15 17.22 -9.58
CA LYS A 39 -28.20 16.50 -8.84
C LYS A 39 -28.09 16.85 -7.36
N ASN A 40 -29.19 17.27 -6.75
CA ASN A 40 -29.24 17.65 -5.33
C ASN A 40 -28.17 18.69 -4.94
N GLY A 41 -27.87 19.64 -5.84
CA GLY A 41 -26.85 20.66 -5.64
C GLY A 41 -25.40 20.15 -5.72
N GLN A 42 -25.17 18.95 -6.24
CA GLN A 42 -23.82 18.37 -6.40
C GLN A 42 -23.41 18.33 -7.86
N ALA A 43 -22.26 18.94 -8.15
CA ALA A 43 -21.63 18.89 -9.46
C ALA A 43 -21.01 17.52 -9.75
N ASP A 44 -21.04 17.13 -11.02
CA ASP A 44 -20.44 15.89 -11.49
C ASP A 44 -18.89 15.93 -11.35
N PRO A 45 -18.21 14.82 -11.00
CA PRO A 45 -16.76 14.80 -10.86
C PRO A 45 -15.98 15.24 -12.10
N LEU A 46 -16.48 14.94 -13.31
CA LEU A 46 -15.88 15.41 -14.56
C LEU A 46 -16.02 16.93 -14.71
N ALA A 47 -17.17 17.50 -14.36
CA ALA A 47 -17.39 18.94 -14.37
C ALA A 47 -16.43 19.66 -13.41
N LEU A 48 -16.30 19.16 -12.17
CA LEU A 48 -15.40 19.72 -11.17
C LEU A 48 -13.93 19.70 -11.61
N ALA A 49 -13.48 18.60 -12.22
CA ALA A 49 -12.12 18.48 -12.74
C ALA A 49 -11.86 19.46 -13.89
N ALA A 50 -12.83 19.60 -14.80
CA ALA A 50 -12.74 20.51 -15.93
C ALA A 50 -12.73 21.98 -15.52
N GLU A 51 -13.60 22.38 -14.58
CA GLU A 51 -13.65 23.73 -14.01
C GLU A 51 -12.33 24.09 -13.32
N LYS A 52 -11.78 23.18 -12.52
CA LYS A 52 -10.48 23.36 -11.83
C LYS A 52 -9.34 23.68 -12.81
N ASP A 53 -9.42 23.13 -14.01
CA ASP A 53 -8.41 23.26 -15.05
C ASP A 53 -8.67 24.43 -16.03
N GLY A 54 -9.76 25.19 -15.82
CA GLY A 54 -10.18 26.27 -16.71
C GLY A 54 -10.76 25.79 -18.05
N THR A 55 -11.13 24.52 -18.17
CA THR A 55 -11.82 23.98 -19.36
C THR A 55 -13.30 24.39 -19.29
N PRO A 56 -13.90 24.96 -20.36
CA PRO A 56 -15.31 25.31 -20.37
C PRO A 56 -16.23 24.11 -20.09
N VAL A 57 -17.13 24.26 -19.12
CA VAL A 57 -18.12 23.23 -18.74
C VAL A 57 -19.53 23.69 -19.11
N PHE A 58 -20.28 22.79 -19.73
CA PHE A 58 -21.65 23.01 -20.16
C PHE A 58 -22.57 21.95 -19.54
N LYS A 59 -23.58 22.40 -18.80
CA LYS A 59 -24.50 21.52 -18.05
C LYS A 59 -25.90 21.58 -18.64
N PHE A 60 -26.16 20.77 -19.67
CA PHE A 60 -27.46 20.75 -20.35
C PHE A 60 -28.33 19.56 -19.91
N PRO A 61 -29.60 19.78 -19.56
CA PRO A 61 -30.50 18.71 -19.12
C PRO A 61 -30.86 17.72 -20.24
N ARG A 62 -30.82 18.18 -21.49
CA ARG A 62 -31.13 17.40 -22.70
C ARG A 62 -30.51 18.05 -23.93
N TRP A 63 -30.13 17.24 -24.91
CA TRP A 63 -29.66 17.72 -26.23
C TRP A 63 -30.79 17.91 -27.25
N ARG A 64 -31.94 17.28 -27.01
CA ARG A 64 -33.11 17.27 -27.91
C ARG A 64 -34.37 17.64 -27.14
N ALA A 65 -35.30 18.30 -27.83
CA ALA A 65 -36.67 18.51 -27.38
C ALA A 65 -37.63 17.98 -28.45
N LYS A 66 -38.55 17.07 -28.07
CA LYS A 66 -39.49 16.41 -29.00
C LYS A 66 -38.79 15.80 -30.22
N GLY A 67 -37.64 15.16 -30.02
CA GLY A 67 -36.85 14.50 -31.07
C GLY A 67 -35.96 15.43 -31.91
N LYS A 68 -36.15 16.75 -31.85
CA LYS A 68 -35.34 17.73 -32.59
C LYS A 68 -34.17 18.27 -31.76
N PRO A 69 -33.00 18.55 -32.35
CA PRO A 69 -31.88 19.21 -31.66
C PRO A 69 -32.30 20.56 -31.09
N ILE A 70 -31.79 20.92 -29.91
CA ILE A 70 -31.98 22.26 -29.33
C ILE A 70 -30.91 23.18 -29.91
N GLU A 71 -31.31 24.17 -30.70
CA GLU A 71 -30.40 25.03 -31.47
C GLU A 71 -29.35 25.73 -30.59
N GLU A 72 -29.76 26.24 -29.43
CA GLU A 72 -28.87 26.90 -28.46
C GLU A 72 -27.78 25.95 -27.93
N VAL A 73 -28.14 24.70 -27.64
CA VAL A 73 -27.21 23.67 -27.14
C VAL A 73 -26.21 23.29 -28.23
N VAL A 74 -26.68 23.14 -29.46
CA VAL A 74 -25.84 22.83 -30.63
C VAL A 74 -24.90 24.01 -30.93
N ALA A 75 -25.37 25.26 -30.83
CA ALA A 75 -24.55 26.45 -31.02
C ALA A 75 -23.45 26.57 -29.95
N ALA A 76 -23.80 26.32 -28.67
CA ALA A 76 -22.84 26.28 -27.58
C ALA A 76 -21.76 25.21 -27.80
N TYR A 77 -22.16 24.01 -28.26
CA TYR A 77 -21.22 22.96 -28.64
C TYR A 77 -20.31 23.40 -29.79
N LYS A 78 -20.87 23.91 -30.90
CA LYS A 78 -20.08 24.33 -32.08
C LYS A 78 -19.05 25.42 -31.73
N SER A 79 -19.33 26.27 -30.75
CA SER A 79 -18.42 27.34 -30.31
C SER A 79 -17.07 26.84 -29.76
N VAL A 80 -16.99 25.59 -29.27
CA VAL A 80 -15.76 25.04 -28.68
C VAL A 80 -14.74 24.56 -29.71
N GLY A 81 -15.15 24.34 -30.97
CA GLY A 81 -14.25 23.97 -32.07
C GLY A 81 -13.52 22.63 -31.87
N ALA A 82 -14.25 21.59 -31.45
CA ALA A 82 -13.70 20.24 -31.27
C ALA A 82 -13.36 19.55 -32.60
N GLU A 83 -12.26 18.79 -32.60
CA GLU A 83 -11.80 17.99 -33.75
C GLU A 83 -12.23 16.51 -33.62
N LEU A 84 -12.52 16.04 -32.41
CA LEU A 84 -13.03 14.71 -32.07
C LEU A 84 -13.94 14.82 -30.83
N ASN A 85 -15.10 14.16 -30.85
CA ASN A 85 -15.88 13.96 -29.62
C ASN A 85 -15.51 12.63 -28.96
N VAL A 86 -15.37 12.67 -27.64
CA VAL A 86 -15.06 11.51 -26.80
C VAL A 86 -16.20 11.34 -25.80
N LEU A 87 -16.95 10.24 -25.91
CA LEU A 87 -18.12 9.92 -25.08
C LEU A 87 -17.79 8.77 -24.11
N PRO A 88 -17.06 9.02 -23.00
CA PRO A 88 -16.58 7.95 -22.13
C PRO A 88 -17.70 7.35 -21.26
N PHE A 89 -18.71 8.13 -20.89
CA PHE A 89 -19.86 7.67 -20.12
C PHE A 89 -21.06 8.58 -20.41
N CYS A 90 -21.68 8.39 -21.57
CA CYS A 90 -22.78 9.23 -22.04
C CYS A 90 -24.13 8.58 -21.74
N THR A 91 -25.03 9.31 -21.09
CA THR A 91 -26.39 8.83 -20.76
C THR A 91 -27.49 9.56 -21.51
N GLN A 92 -27.15 10.31 -22.54
CA GLN A 92 -28.10 11.07 -23.35
C GLN A 92 -27.90 10.76 -24.84
N PHE A 93 -28.98 10.72 -25.61
CA PHE A 93 -28.91 10.61 -27.05
C PHE A 93 -28.47 11.95 -27.66
N ILE A 94 -27.32 11.92 -28.33
CA ILE A 94 -26.71 13.11 -28.93
C ILE A 94 -27.25 13.30 -30.35
N PRO A 95 -27.59 14.53 -30.79
CA PRO A 95 -28.00 14.81 -32.16
C PRO A 95 -26.89 14.55 -33.18
N MET A 96 -27.25 14.08 -34.38
CA MET A 96 -26.30 13.89 -35.48
C MET A 96 -25.56 15.17 -35.85
N ASP A 97 -26.21 16.34 -35.69
CA ASP A 97 -25.58 17.66 -35.81
C ASP A 97 -24.38 17.91 -34.87
N VAL A 98 -24.24 17.11 -33.82
CA VAL A 98 -23.12 17.15 -32.87
C VAL A 98 -22.19 15.96 -33.10
N ILE A 99 -22.74 14.77 -33.35
CA ILE A 99 -21.97 13.54 -33.62
C ILE A 99 -21.10 13.68 -34.88
N ASP A 100 -21.64 14.25 -35.96
CA ASP A 100 -20.96 14.39 -37.26
C ASP A 100 -20.19 15.71 -37.42
N CYS A 101 -20.37 16.65 -36.48
CA CYS A 101 -19.72 17.96 -36.54
C CYS A 101 -18.18 17.94 -36.53
N PRO A 102 -17.49 17.18 -35.66
CA PRO A 102 -16.04 17.18 -35.61
C PRO A 102 -15.42 16.44 -36.81
N LYS A 103 -14.34 16.98 -37.38
CA LYS A 103 -13.70 16.42 -38.59
C LYS A 103 -13.26 14.96 -38.45
N HIS A 104 -12.91 14.51 -37.24
CA HIS A 104 -12.52 13.11 -37.00
C HIS A 104 -13.69 12.23 -36.54
N GLY A 105 -14.90 12.78 -36.39
CA GLY A 105 -16.10 12.08 -35.92
C GLY A 105 -16.22 12.01 -34.40
N SER A 106 -17.03 11.08 -33.93
CA SER A 106 -17.32 10.88 -32.50
C SER A 106 -17.11 9.42 -32.12
N ILE A 107 -16.56 9.17 -30.93
CA ILE A 107 -16.43 7.81 -30.38
C ILE A 107 -17.12 7.70 -29.04
N ILE A 108 -17.67 6.52 -28.75
CA ILE A 108 -18.41 6.23 -27.53
C ILE A 108 -18.01 4.88 -26.95
N TYR A 109 -17.96 4.81 -25.63
CA TYR A 109 -17.74 3.60 -24.85
C TYR A 109 -19.07 2.93 -24.50
N HIS A 110 -19.15 1.61 -24.67
CA HIS A 110 -20.28 0.82 -24.20
C HIS A 110 -19.81 -0.47 -23.52
N PRO A 111 -20.32 -0.82 -22.33
CA PRO A 111 -19.86 -1.96 -21.53
C PRO A 111 -20.47 -3.29 -22.02
N SER A 112 -20.27 -3.61 -23.29
CA SER A 112 -20.66 -4.90 -23.88
C SER A 112 -19.70 -5.36 -24.97
N ILE A 113 -19.65 -6.68 -25.19
CA ILE A 113 -19.00 -7.28 -26.36
C ILE A 113 -20.07 -7.36 -27.45
N LEU A 114 -20.15 -6.32 -28.28
CA LEU A 114 -21.10 -6.27 -29.39
C LEU A 114 -20.80 -7.41 -30.39
N PRO A 115 -21.85 -8.06 -30.95
CA PRO A 115 -23.21 -7.55 -31.07
C PRO A 115 -24.20 -8.03 -30.00
N ARG A 116 -23.78 -8.88 -29.05
CA ARG A 116 -24.66 -9.50 -28.04
C ARG A 116 -24.91 -8.53 -26.88
N HIS A 117 -26.09 -8.64 -26.26
CA HIS A 117 -26.54 -7.80 -25.16
C HIS A 117 -26.53 -6.30 -25.49
N ARG A 118 -27.31 -5.89 -26.49
CA ARG A 118 -27.41 -4.48 -26.85
C ARG A 118 -28.27 -3.71 -25.86
N GLY A 119 -27.94 -2.43 -25.66
CA GLY A 119 -28.70 -1.50 -24.83
C GLY A 119 -28.14 -1.26 -23.43
N ALA A 120 -28.85 -0.42 -22.67
CA ALA A 120 -28.35 0.20 -21.44
C ALA A 120 -28.04 -0.76 -20.27
N SER A 121 -28.51 -2.01 -20.30
CA SER A 121 -28.28 -3.01 -19.25
C SER A 121 -27.45 -4.19 -19.72
N ALA A 122 -26.60 -3.99 -20.73
CA ALA A 122 -25.80 -5.05 -21.34
C ALA A 122 -24.95 -5.85 -20.35
N ILE A 123 -24.34 -5.16 -19.37
CA ILE A 123 -23.55 -5.80 -18.32
C ILE A 123 -24.41 -6.72 -17.43
N ASN A 124 -25.62 -6.28 -17.07
CA ASN A 124 -26.58 -7.09 -16.31
C ASN A 124 -26.93 -8.34 -17.13
N TRP A 125 -27.26 -8.18 -18.40
CA TRP A 125 -27.65 -9.28 -19.27
C TRP A 125 -26.54 -10.30 -19.52
N THR A 126 -25.29 -9.84 -19.62
CA THR A 126 -24.11 -10.72 -19.68
C THR A 126 -24.06 -11.65 -18.48
N LEU A 127 -24.34 -11.14 -17.27
CA LEU A 127 -24.36 -11.93 -16.05
C LEU A 127 -25.61 -12.81 -15.92
N ILE A 128 -26.78 -12.26 -16.24
CA ILE A 128 -28.10 -12.94 -16.20
C ILE A 128 -28.10 -14.16 -17.13
N GLN A 129 -27.52 -14.02 -18.33
CA GLN A 129 -27.44 -15.09 -19.33
C GLN A 129 -26.31 -16.10 -19.02
N GLY A 130 -25.47 -15.81 -18.03
CA GLY A 130 -24.41 -16.70 -17.60
C GLY A 130 -23.24 -16.78 -18.59
N ASP A 131 -23.06 -15.73 -19.40
CA ASP A 131 -22.00 -15.64 -20.39
C ASP A 131 -20.62 -15.80 -19.71
N LYS A 132 -19.70 -16.48 -20.40
CA LYS A 132 -18.34 -16.74 -19.88
C LYS A 132 -17.38 -15.59 -20.14
N LYS A 133 -17.75 -14.69 -21.05
CA LYS A 133 -16.96 -13.53 -21.48
C LYS A 133 -17.78 -12.28 -21.27
N ALA A 134 -17.15 -11.26 -20.71
CA ALA A 134 -17.68 -9.91 -20.59
C ALA A 134 -16.64 -8.93 -21.10
N GLY A 135 -17.05 -7.70 -21.41
CA GLY A 135 -16.13 -6.74 -21.96
C GLY A 135 -16.80 -5.45 -22.36
N PHE A 136 -16.10 -4.68 -23.16
CA PHE A 136 -16.61 -3.42 -23.67
C PHE A 136 -16.19 -3.22 -25.13
N THR A 137 -16.93 -2.33 -25.78
CA THR A 137 -16.68 -1.91 -27.15
C THR A 137 -16.59 -0.39 -27.19
N ILE A 138 -15.59 0.11 -27.89
CA ILE A 138 -15.50 1.49 -28.33
C ILE A 138 -15.83 1.49 -29.81
N PHE A 139 -16.81 2.30 -30.20
CA PHE A 139 -17.28 2.38 -31.58
C PHE A 139 -17.49 3.84 -31.98
N TRP A 140 -17.57 4.03 -33.28
CA TRP A 140 -17.93 5.29 -33.90
C TRP A 140 -19.40 5.59 -33.59
N ALA A 141 -19.66 6.66 -32.86
CA ALA A 141 -21.01 7.01 -32.44
C ALA A 141 -21.91 7.33 -33.65
N ASP A 142 -23.18 6.95 -33.55
CA ASP A 142 -24.26 7.28 -34.49
C ASP A 142 -25.53 7.66 -33.71
N ASP A 143 -26.71 7.60 -34.34
CA ASP A 143 -27.98 7.98 -33.71
C ASP A 143 -28.44 6.96 -32.62
N GLY A 144 -27.78 5.81 -32.51
CA GLY A 144 -28.07 4.79 -31.52
C GLY A 144 -27.09 4.74 -30.35
N LEU A 145 -27.44 3.95 -29.32
CA LEU A 145 -26.60 3.79 -28.14
C LEU A 145 -25.36 2.95 -28.41
N ASP A 146 -25.48 1.93 -29.26
CA ASP A 146 -24.48 0.89 -29.48
C ASP A 146 -24.51 0.30 -30.91
N THR A 147 -24.90 1.12 -31.90
CA THR A 147 -25.16 0.64 -33.28
C THR A 147 -24.06 0.95 -34.31
N GLY A 148 -23.12 1.84 -33.98
CA GLY A 148 -22.12 2.29 -34.94
C GLY A 148 -20.89 1.38 -35.10
N PRO A 149 -20.04 1.58 -36.13
CA PRO A 149 -18.92 0.70 -36.44
C PRO A 149 -17.91 0.53 -35.29
N ILE A 150 -17.41 -0.68 -35.06
CA ILE A 150 -16.44 -1.00 -34.00
C ILE A 150 -15.08 -0.37 -34.33
N LEU A 151 -14.50 0.30 -33.33
CA LEU A 151 -13.12 0.80 -33.35
C LEU A 151 -12.21 -0.14 -32.55
N LEU A 152 -12.62 -0.49 -31.33
CA LEU A 152 -11.84 -1.32 -30.41
C LEU A 152 -12.77 -2.14 -29.52
N GLN A 153 -12.38 -3.39 -29.27
CA GLN A 153 -13.08 -4.26 -28.33
C GLN A 153 -12.07 -4.95 -27.41
N ARG A 154 -12.44 -5.15 -26.14
CA ARG A 154 -11.67 -5.90 -25.15
C ARG A 154 -12.61 -6.80 -24.36
N GLU A 155 -12.12 -7.99 -24.03
CA GLU A 155 -12.87 -9.00 -23.29
C GLU A 155 -12.09 -9.48 -22.06
N CYS A 156 -12.82 -10.04 -21.11
CA CYS A 156 -12.32 -10.70 -19.92
C CYS A 156 -13.20 -11.91 -19.57
N ASP A 157 -12.66 -12.84 -18.78
CA ASP A 157 -13.44 -13.95 -18.26
C ASP A 157 -14.37 -13.49 -17.12
N VAL A 158 -15.60 -14.00 -17.15
CA VAL A 158 -16.61 -13.80 -16.10
C VAL A 158 -16.43 -14.89 -15.05
N GLY A 159 -16.06 -14.47 -13.84
CA GLY A 159 -15.96 -15.35 -12.68
C GLY A 159 -17.33 -15.90 -12.29
N GLN A 160 -17.33 -17.07 -11.64
CA GLN A 160 -18.56 -17.78 -11.25
C GLN A 160 -19.48 -16.92 -10.38
N ASN A 161 -18.92 -16.09 -9.50
CA ASN A 161 -19.65 -15.22 -8.57
C ASN A 161 -19.45 -13.73 -8.85
N ASP A 162 -18.91 -13.37 -10.02
CA ASP A 162 -18.77 -11.96 -10.39
C ASP A 162 -20.15 -11.30 -10.44
N THR A 163 -20.26 -10.14 -9.80
CA THR A 163 -21.40 -9.22 -9.88
C THR A 163 -21.18 -8.13 -10.93
N VAL A 164 -22.20 -7.30 -11.16
CA VAL A 164 -22.10 -6.11 -12.04
C VAL A 164 -20.97 -5.20 -11.54
N ASP A 165 -20.91 -4.99 -10.23
CA ASP A 165 -19.91 -4.13 -9.58
C ASP A 165 -18.50 -4.75 -9.65
N ASP A 166 -18.36 -6.06 -9.49
CA ASP A 166 -17.07 -6.75 -9.61
C ASP A 166 -16.50 -6.61 -11.03
N LEU A 167 -17.32 -6.88 -12.07
CA LEU A 167 -16.89 -6.72 -13.46
C LEU A 167 -16.55 -5.27 -13.79
N TYR A 168 -17.35 -4.34 -13.29
CA TYR A 168 -17.12 -2.91 -13.50
C TYR A 168 -15.77 -2.48 -12.91
N ASN A 169 -15.55 -2.74 -11.63
CA ASN A 169 -14.36 -2.27 -10.92
C ASN A 169 -13.09 -3.02 -11.32
N ARG A 170 -13.18 -4.34 -11.59
CA ARG A 170 -12.03 -5.19 -11.93
C ARG A 170 -11.52 -4.96 -13.35
N PHE A 171 -12.42 -4.72 -14.30
CA PHE A 171 -12.06 -4.70 -15.73
C PHE A 171 -12.61 -3.49 -16.48
N LEU A 172 -13.93 -3.30 -16.51
CA LEU A 172 -14.55 -2.29 -17.41
C LEU A 172 -14.09 -0.86 -17.10
N PHE A 173 -13.96 -0.51 -15.82
CA PHE A 173 -13.49 0.80 -15.40
C PHE A 173 -12.00 1.03 -15.74
N PRO A 174 -11.03 0.26 -15.19
CA PRO A 174 -9.62 0.54 -15.42
C PRO A 174 -9.19 0.30 -16.87
N GLU A 175 -9.72 -0.73 -17.54
CA GLU A 175 -9.33 -1.06 -18.91
C GLU A 175 -10.09 -0.20 -19.93
N GLY A 176 -11.34 0.16 -19.66
CA GLY A 176 -12.11 1.09 -20.48
C GLY A 176 -11.45 2.47 -20.56
N ILE A 177 -10.91 2.98 -19.46
CA ILE A 177 -10.16 4.24 -19.45
C ILE A 177 -8.94 4.17 -20.39
N LYS A 178 -8.15 3.09 -20.30
CA LYS A 178 -6.97 2.90 -21.17
C LYS A 178 -7.38 2.81 -22.64
N ALA A 179 -8.40 2.01 -22.93
CA ALA A 179 -8.88 1.80 -24.28
C ALA A 179 -9.47 3.07 -24.90
N MET A 180 -10.13 3.93 -24.11
CA MET A 180 -10.61 5.24 -24.60
C MET A 180 -9.45 6.15 -25.01
N VAL A 181 -8.36 6.17 -24.25
CA VAL A 181 -7.14 6.91 -24.61
C VAL A 181 -6.49 6.30 -25.86
N GLU A 182 -6.37 4.97 -25.91
CA GLU A 182 -5.87 4.23 -27.08
C GLU A 182 -6.68 4.54 -28.34
N ALA A 183 -8.01 4.57 -28.24
CA ALA A 183 -8.90 4.90 -29.35
C ALA A 183 -8.65 6.32 -29.87
N VAL A 184 -8.48 7.31 -28.98
CA VAL A 184 -8.12 8.69 -29.39
C VAL A 184 -6.78 8.72 -30.10
N HIS A 185 -5.78 7.96 -29.63
CA HIS A 185 -4.47 7.86 -30.28
C HIS A 185 -4.54 7.23 -31.67
N LEU A 186 -5.30 6.13 -31.83
CA LEU A 186 -5.51 5.50 -33.13
C LEU A 186 -6.15 6.47 -34.13
N ILE A 187 -7.06 7.33 -33.68
CA ILE A 187 -7.69 8.36 -34.51
C ILE A 187 -6.68 9.45 -34.88
N ALA A 188 -5.93 9.95 -33.91
CA ALA A 188 -4.92 10.99 -34.11
C ALA A 188 -3.83 10.55 -35.11
N ASP A 189 -3.46 9.27 -35.10
CA ASP A 189 -2.48 8.67 -36.00
C ASP A 189 -3.09 8.22 -37.36
N GLY A 190 -4.40 8.40 -37.58
CA GLY A 190 -5.07 7.99 -38.82
C GLY A 190 -5.20 6.46 -39.01
N LYS A 191 -5.09 5.69 -37.92
CA LYS A 191 -5.08 4.21 -37.93
C LYS A 191 -6.35 3.58 -37.36
N ALA A 192 -7.31 4.38 -36.88
CA ALA A 192 -8.53 3.87 -36.27
C ALA A 192 -9.43 3.13 -37.29
N PRO A 193 -9.73 1.84 -37.06
CA PRO A 193 -10.57 1.07 -37.99
C PRO A 193 -12.05 1.44 -37.84
N ARG A 194 -12.84 1.18 -38.88
CA ARG A 194 -14.31 1.30 -38.91
C ARG A 194 -14.90 -0.06 -39.27
N ILE A 195 -14.94 -0.98 -38.31
CA ILE A 195 -15.38 -2.35 -38.55
C ILE A 195 -16.91 -2.40 -38.47
N PRO A 196 -17.63 -2.75 -39.55
CA PRO A 196 -19.07 -2.91 -39.50
C PRO A 196 -19.46 -3.95 -38.44
N GLN A 197 -20.43 -3.62 -37.59
CA GLN A 197 -20.90 -4.56 -36.59
C GLN A 197 -21.61 -5.76 -37.24
N PRO A 198 -21.32 -7.00 -36.80
CA PRO A 198 -22.11 -8.15 -37.21
C PRO A 198 -23.54 -8.05 -36.67
N LYS A 199 -24.53 -8.45 -37.49
CA LYS A 199 -25.94 -8.56 -37.07
C LYS A 199 -26.28 -9.94 -36.52
N GLU A 200 -25.48 -10.95 -36.87
CA GLU A 200 -25.64 -12.32 -36.39
C GLU A 200 -25.33 -12.40 -34.89
N GLY A 201 -26.22 -13.01 -34.11
CA GLY A 201 -26.10 -13.11 -32.65
C GLY A 201 -26.46 -11.84 -31.87
N ALA A 202 -26.93 -10.77 -32.54
CA ALA A 202 -27.38 -9.56 -31.87
C ALA A 202 -28.65 -9.80 -31.06
N THR A 203 -28.63 -9.40 -29.79
CA THR A 203 -29.80 -9.51 -28.88
C THR A 203 -30.12 -8.13 -28.31
N TYR A 204 -31.42 -7.88 -28.10
CA TYR A 204 -31.95 -6.61 -27.59
C TYR A 204 -32.82 -6.90 -26.38
N GLU A 205 -32.20 -6.90 -25.20
CA GLU A 205 -32.89 -7.18 -23.97
C GLU A 205 -33.36 -5.89 -23.27
N GLY A 206 -34.44 -5.98 -22.52
CA GLY A 206 -35.06 -4.84 -21.86
C GLY A 206 -34.16 -4.20 -20.79
N ILE A 207 -34.30 -2.89 -20.58
CA ILE A 207 -33.60 -2.19 -19.49
C ILE A 207 -33.98 -2.79 -18.14
N GLN A 208 -32.97 -3.08 -17.30
CA GLN A 208 -33.19 -3.59 -15.95
C GLN A 208 -33.44 -2.44 -14.98
N LYS A 209 -34.56 -2.50 -14.27
CA LYS A 209 -35.03 -1.55 -13.27
C LYS A 209 -35.61 -2.32 -12.08
N LYS A 210 -35.95 -1.62 -10.99
CA LYS A 210 -36.50 -2.31 -9.82
C LYS A 210 -37.79 -3.04 -10.16
N GLU A 211 -38.64 -2.46 -11.00
CA GLU A 211 -39.97 -3.00 -11.31
C GLU A 211 -39.93 -4.35 -12.06
N ASN A 212 -38.82 -4.67 -12.75
CA ASN A 212 -38.66 -5.93 -13.49
C ASN A 212 -37.53 -6.82 -12.95
N ALA A 213 -36.99 -6.50 -11.78
CA ALA A 213 -35.95 -7.27 -11.09
C ALA A 213 -36.52 -8.28 -10.06
N GLU A 214 -37.83 -8.57 -10.12
CA GLU A 214 -38.44 -9.60 -9.28
C GLU A 214 -37.87 -10.97 -9.61
N ILE A 215 -37.53 -11.76 -8.60
CA ILE A 215 -37.00 -13.10 -8.75
C ILE A 215 -38.13 -14.03 -9.19
N SER A 216 -38.06 -14.52 -10.43
CA SER A 216 -38.83 -15.69 -10.83
C SER A 216 -38.25 -16.93 -10.15
N TRP A 217 -39.05 -17.70 -9.43
CA TRP A 217 -38.57 -18.88 -8.71
C TRP A 217 -38.60 -20.17 -9.54
N ASP A 218 -39.34 -20.18 -10.64
CA ASP A 218 -39.41 -21.32 -11.56
C ASP A 218 -38.24 -21.30 -12.56
N GLN A 219 -37.03 -21.45 -12.03
CA GLN A 219 -35.81 -21.53 -12.82
C GLN A 219 -34.74 -22.39 -12.13
N PRO A 220 -33.78 -22.95 -12.88
CA PRO A 220 -32.66 -23.72 -12.31
C PRO A 220 -31.80 -22.87 -11.38
N ALA A 221 -31.10 -23.50 -10.43
CA ALA A 221 -30.25 -22.79 -9.46
C ALA A 221 -29.19 -21.87 -10.13
N ALA A 222 -28.63 -22.29 -11.26
CA ALA A 222 -27.70 -21.48 -12.05
C ALA A 222 -28.33 -20.18 -12.56
N ALA A 223 -29.57 -20.24 -13.04
CA ALA A 223 -30.29 -19.08 -13.53
C ALA A 223 -30.72 -18.15 -12.37
N LEU A 224 -31.15 -18.70 -11.22
CA LEU A 224 -31.39 -17.92 -10.00
C LEU A 224 -30.14 -17.16 -9.54
N HIS A 225 -29.00 -17.85 -9.48
CA HIS A 225 -27.72 -17.23 -9.11
C HIS A 225 -27.31 -16.12 -10.08
N ASN A 226 -27.43 -16.37 -11.38
CA ASN A 226 -27.14 -15.40 -12.43
C ASN A 226 -28.08 -14.19 -12.37
N TRP A 227 -29.36 -14.40 -12.08
CA TRP A 227 -30.33 -13.34 -11.90
C TRP A 227 -29.97 -12.45 -10.71
N ILE A 228 -29.64 -13.04 -9.56
CA ILE A 228 -29.28 -12.28 -8.35
C ILE A 228 -27.99 -11.49 -8.57
N ARG A 229 -26.90 -12.14 -9.03
CA ARG A 229 -25.60 -11.45 -9.25
C ARG A 229 -25.67 -10.41 -10.38
N GLY A 230 -26.52 -10.64 -11.38
CA GLY A 230 -26.74 -9.72 -12.49
C GLY A 230 -27.52 -8.47 -12.10
N HIS A 231 -28.15 -8.44 -10.93
CA HIS A 231 -28.82 -7.27 -10.38
C HIS A 231 -28.08 -6.68 -9.15
N ASP A 232 -26.93 -7.23 -8.77
CA ASP A 232 -26.16 -6.79 -7.60
C ASP A 232 -25.22 -5.61 -7.98
N LYS A 233 -25.37 -4.38 -7.47
CA LYS A 233 -26.38 -3.87 -6.51
C LYS A 233 -27.58 -3.19 -7.13
N VAL A 234 -27.47 -2.78 -8.39
CA VAL A 234 -28.47 -1.95 -9.07
C VAL A 234 -29.09 -2.76 -10.21
N PRO A 235 -30.43 -2.93 -10.25
CA PRO A 235 -31.43 -2.39 -9.31
C PRO A 235 -31.66 -3.25 -8.04
N GLY A 236 -31.01 -4.40 -7.91
CA GLY A 236 -31.16 -5.36 -6.81
C GLY A 236 -32.33 -6.33 -7.04
N ALA A 237 -32.01 -7.63 -7.18
CA ALA A 237 -32.98 -8.70 -7.36
C ALA A 237 -33.82 -8.89 -6.09
N TRP A 238 -35.14 -8.92 -6.21
CA TRP A 238 -36.02 -8.91 -5.03
C TRP A 238 -37.15 -9.93 -5.09
N THR A 239 -37.72 -10.25 -3.94
CA THR A 239 -38.90 -11.12 -3.77
C THR A 239 -39.74 -10.60 -2.59
N THR A 240 -40.91 -11.21 -2.34
CA THR A 240 -41.68 -10.95 -1.12
C THR A 240 -41.43 -12.05 -0.07
N ILE A 241 -41.07 -11.65 1.15
CA ILE A 241 -40.96 -12.53 2.33
C ILE A 241 -41.77 -11.88 3.45
N ASP A 242 -42.65 -12.64 4.10
CA ASP A 242 -43.53 -12.15 5.18
C ASP A 242 -44.31 -10.86 4.84
N GLY A 243 -44.72 -10.73 3.57
CA GLY A 243 -45.45 -9.56 3.07
C GLY A 243 -44.60 -8.32 2.76
N GLN A 244 -43.28 -8.38 2.95
CA GLN A 244 -42.35 -7.29 2.68
C GLN A 244 -41.47 -7.56 1.46
N MET A 245 -41.10 -6.50 0.73
CA MET A 245 -40.12 -6.60 -0.35
C MET A 245 -38.72 -6.77 0.23
N VAL A 246 -38.04 -7.87 -0.14
CA VAL A 246 -36.68 -8.19 0.29
C VAL A 246 -35.77 -8.38 -0.91
N THR A 247 -34.66 -7.67 -0.93
CA THR A 247 -33.65 -7.70 -2.00
C THR A 247 -32.47 -8.59 -1.62
N PHE A 248 -32.02 -9.43 -2.54
CA PHE A 248 -31.02 -10.48 -2.32
C PHE A 248 -29.65 -10.05 -2.86
N TYR A 249 -28.59 -10.34 -2.11
CA TYR A 249 -27.22 -9.96 -2.44
C TYR A 249 -26.21 -11.07 -2.14
N GLY A 250 -25.12 -11.09 -2.92
CA GLY A 250 -24.00 -12.02 -2.73
C GLY A 250 -24.41 -13.48 -2.89
N SER A 251 -25.03 -13.82 -4.03
CA SER A 251 -25.39 -15.21 -4.35
C SER A 251 -24.16 -16.04 -4.73
N SER A 252 -24.24 -17.35 -4.50
CA SER A 252 -23.26 -18.34 -4.98
C SER A 252 -23.93 -19.69 -5.15
N LEU A 253 -23.49 -20.48 -6.14
CA LEU A 253 -23.92 -21.87 -6.27
C LEU A 253 -23.42 -22.70 -5.09
N PHE A 254 -24.28 -23.59 -4.59
CA PHE A 254 -24.04 -24.37 -3.39
C PHE A 254 -24.14 -25.87 -3.69
N ASP A 255 -22.99 -26.52 -3.84
CA ASP A 255 -22.87 -27.93 -4.28
C ASP A 255 -22.70 -28.94 -3.11
N ALA A 256 -23.05 -28.57 -1.87
CA ALA A 256 -23.00 -29.46 -0.72
C ALA A 256 -24.35 -30.15 -0.45
N SER A 257 -24.38 -31.11 0.48
CA SER A 257 -25.65 -31.66 0.99
C SER A 257 -26.52 -30.57 1.60
N VAL A 258 -27.85 -30.73 1.52
CA VAL A 258 -28.82 -29.77 2.09
C VAL A 258 -28.46 -29.49 3.56
N PRO A 259 -28.11 -28.25 3.91
CA PRO A 259 -27.64 -27.93 5.25
C PRO A 259 -28.82 -27.85 6.22
N ALA A 260 -28.59 -28.19 7.48
CA ALA A 260 -29.55 -27.90 8.55
C ALA A 260 -29.73 -26.39 8.69
N GLY A 261 -30.99 -25.93 8.71
CA GLY A 261 -31.36 -24.54 8.81
C GLY A 261 -32.84 -24.39 9.15
N GLN A 262 -33.24 -23.17 9.53
CA GLN A 262 -34.63 -22.85 9.81
C GLN A 262 -35.35 -22.50 8.51
N GLU A 263 -36.54 -23.06 8.30
CA GLU A 263 -37.33 -22.85 7.09
C GLU A 263 -37.88 -21.42 7.01
N LEU A 264 -37.73 -20.80 5.84
CA LEU A 264 -38.24 -19.47 5.51
C LEU A 264 -39.15 -19.56 4.28
N ALA A 265 -40.42 -19.23 4.46
CA ALA A 265 -41.37 -19.18 3.36
C ALA A 265 -41.06 -17.98 2.46
N ILE A 266 -40.81 -18.24 1.17
CA ILE A 266 -40.55 -17.21 0.17
C ILE A 266 -41.68 -17.26 -0.86
N LYS A 267 -42.33 -16.12 -1.11
CA LYS A 267 -43.45 -16.05 -2.04
C LYS A 267 -43.01 -16.49 -3.45
N GLY A 268 -43.72 -17.46 -4.01
CA GLY A 268 -43.45 -18.00 -5.35
C GLY A 268 -42.42 -19.14 -5.40
N ALA A 269 -41.65 -19.39 -4.33
CA ALA A 269 -40.73 -20.51 -4.28
C ALA A 269 -41.49 -21.84 -4.10
N SER A 270 -41.07 -22.89 -4.82
CA SER A 270 -41.69 -24.22 -4.75
C SER A 270 -41.46 -24.96 -3.43
N ARG A 271 -40.45 -24.52 -2.66
CA ARG A 271 -40.15 -24.99 -1.30
C ARG A 271 -39.57 -23.85 -0.46
N PRO A 272 -39.67 -23.92 0.88
CA PRO A 272 -39.06 -22.95 1.77
C PRO A 272 -37.55 -22.85 1.55
N GLY A 273 -37.01 -21.63 1.67
CA GLY A 273 -35.57 -21.43 1.81
C GLY A 273 -35.10 -21.88 3.19
N LEU A 274 -33.81 -22.14 3.36
CA LEU A 274 -33.22 -22.53 4.65
C LEU A 274 -32.27 -21.44 5.14
N VAL A 275 -32.61 -20.80 6.25
CA VAL A 275 -31.70 -19.88 6.94
C VAL A 275 -30.70 -20.71 7.73
N THR A 276 -29.44 -20.62 7.32
CA THR A 276 -28.32 -21.36 7.91
C THR A 276 -27.32 -20.40 8.55
N LYS A 277 -26.36 -20.95 9.30
CA LYS A 277 -25.21 -20.19 9.82
C LYS A 277 -24.39 -19.46 8.73
N ASN A 278 -24.51 -19.87 7.47
CA ASN A 278 -23.74 -19.31 6.36
C ASN A 278 -24.54 -18.33 5.49
N GLY A 279 -25.87 -18.25 5.65
CA GLY A 279 -26.76 -17.45 4.81
C GLY A 279 -28.08 -18.16 4.52
N LEU A 280 -28.88 -17.57 3.65
CA LEU A 280 -30.14 -18.14 3.18
C LEU A 280 -29.87 -19.04 1.97
N VAL A 281 -30.16 -20.33 2.09
CA VAL A 281 -30.12 -21.27 0.98
C VAL A 281 -31.49 -21.29 0.31
N VAL A 282 -31.52 -21.02 -0.98
CA VAL A 282 -32.72 -21.14 -1.83
C VAL A 282 -32.51 -22.21 -2.89
N PHE A 283 -33.59 -22.71 -3.46
CA PHE A 283 -33.58 -23.88 -4.34
C PHE A 283 -34.08 -23.53 -5.73
N GLY A 284 -33.37 -24.01 -6.75
CA GLY A 284 -33.87 -24.00 -8.12
C GLY A 284 -34.90 -25.09 -8.37
N ASN A 285 -35.62 -25.00 -9.48
CA ASN A 285 -36.58 -26.03 -9.92
C ASN A 285 -35.89 -27.36 -10.28
N ASP A 286 -34.56 -27.35 -10.49
CA ASP A 286 -33.70 -28.52 -10.67
C ASP A 286 -33.25 -29.17 -9.35
N GLY A 287 -33.71 -28.65 -8.20
CA GLY A 287 -33.36 -29.13 -6.87
C GLY A 287 -31.96 -28.74 -6.38
N LYS A 288 -31.18 -28.03 -7.20
CA LYS A 288 -29.87 -27.49 -6.81
C LYS A 288 -30.03 -26.23 -5.97
N MET A 289 -28.97 -25.83 -5.29
CA MET A 289 -29.01 -24.79 -4.25
C MET A 289 -28.21 -23.55 -4.62
N VAL A 290 -28.72 -22.40 -4.18
CA VAL A 290 -28.07 -21.08 -4.22
C VAL A 290 -27.98 -20.55 -2.80
N LEU A 291 -26.78 -20.15 -2.37
CA LEU A 291 -26.56 -19.48 -1.09
C LEU A 291 -26.57 -17.96 -1.29
N VAL A 292 -27.44 -17.28 -0.56
CA VAL A 292 -27.57 -15.81 -0.51
C VAL A 292 -27.00 -15.32 0.82
N ARG A 293 -26.11 -14.33 0.76
CA ARG A 293 -25.36 -13.87 1.93
C ARG A 293 -26.04 -12.73 2.67
N ASN A 294 -26.65 -11.79 1.95
CA ASN A 294 -27.26 -10.60 2.56
C ASN A 294 -28.65 -10.34 2.00
N LEU A 295 -29.50 -9.76 2.84
CA LEU A 295 -30.85 -9.35 2.52
C LEU A 295 -30.99 -7.84 2.82
N GLN A 296 -31.69 -7.12 1.97
CA GLN A 296 -32.07 -5.73 2.23
C GLN A 296 -33.58 -5.57 2.20
N PHE A 297 -34.14 -4.96 3.24
CA PHE A 297 -35.57 -4.67 3.36
C PHE A 297 -35.92 -3.32 2.73
N GLU A 298 -37.22 -3.07 2.57
CA GLU A 298 -37.76 -1.87 1.92
C GLU A 298 -37.37 -0.55 2.63
N ASP A 299 -37.23 -0.60 3.95
CA ASP A 299 -36.72 0.51 4.77
C ASP A 299 -35.25 0.84 4.48
N GLY A 300 -34.52 -0.04 3.78
CA GLY A 300 -33.11 0.07 3.44
C GLY A 300 -32.18 -0.71 4.37
N LYS A 301 -32.69 -1.30 5.47
CA LYS A 301 -31.93 -2.12 6.43
C LYS A 301 -31.34 -3.32 5.70
N MET A 302 -30.02 -3.47 5.77
CA MET A 302 -29.31 -4.62 5.22
C MET A 302 -28.84 -5.52 6.37
N ILE A 303 -29.17 -6.81 6.29
CA ILE A 303 -28.77 -7.82 7.29
C ILE A 303 -28.02 -8.98 6.62
N PRO A 304 -27.11 -9.65 7.33
CA PRO A 304 -26.67 -10.98 6.95
C PRO A 304 -27.88 -11.92 6.93
N ALA A 305 -28.06 -12.66 5.83
CA ALA A 305 -29.19 -13.57 5.65
C ALA A 305 -29.25 -14.66 6.73
N SER A 306 -28.10 -15.03 7.30
CA SER A 306 -28.00 -15.98 8.42
C SER A 306 -28.65 -15.50 9.72
N LYS A 307 -28.96 -14.21 9.82
CA LYS A 307 -29.55 -13.58 11.00
C LYS A 307 -31.05 -13.29 10.84
N TYR A 308 -31.69 -13.79 9.78
CA TYR A 308 -33.11 -13.48 9.50
C TYR A 308 -34.05 -13.80 10.66
N PHE A 309 -33.91 -14.96 11.29
CA PHE A 309 -34.73 -15.38 12.44
C PHE A 309 -34.14 -15.05 13.80
N SER A 310 -32.97 -14.41 13.84
CA SER A 310 -32.48 -13.83 15.07
C SER A 310 -33.39 -12.63 15.34
N ALA A 311 -34.46 -12.88 16.10
CA ALA A 311 -35.34 -11.85 16.61
C ALA A 311 -34.46 -10.70 17.10
N ASP A 312 -34.86 -9.47 16.77
CA ASP A 312 -34.25 -8.29 17.32
C ASP A 312 -34.04 -8.52 18.83
N GLU A 313 -32.81 -8.77 19.26
CA GLU A 313 -32.31 -8.20 20.50
C GLU A 313 -32.25 -6.69 20.25
N THR A 314 -33.41 -6.06 20.05
CA THR A 314 -33.63 -4.72 20.54
C THR A 314 -33.71 -4.89 22.05
N THR A 315 -32.54 -5.04 22.68
CA THR A 315 -32.33 -4.28 23.90
C THR A 315 -32.73 -2.86 23.53
N ALA A 316 -33.90 -2.43 24.03
CA ALA A 316 -34.22 -1.02 24.03
C ALA A 316 -32.99 -0.35 24.61
N LEU A 317 -32.29 0.41 23.76
CA LEU A 317 -31.06 1.06 24.16
C LEU A 317 -31.49 2.02 25.25
N GLU A 318 -31.31 1.64 26.52
CA GLU A 318 -31.56 2.52 27.65
C GLU A 318 -30.45 3.54 27.63
N LEU A 319 -30.68 4.58 26.83
CA LEU A 319 -29.81 5.73 26.74
C LEU A 319 -29.70 6.32 28.14
N THR A 320 -28.48 6.51 28.64
CA THR A 320 -28.26 7.32 29.83
C THR A 320 -28.81 8.73 29.60
N GLU A 321 -29.05 9.52 30.65
CA GLU A 321 -29.54 10.91 30.47
C GLU A 321 -28.59 11.75 29.58
N GLU A 322 -27.30 11.44 29.58
CA GLU A 322 -26.29 12.04 28.71
C GLU A 322 -26.45 11.61 27.25
N GLU A 323 -26.77 10.34 27.00
CA GLU A 323 -27.01 9.81 25.65
C GLU A 323 -28.37 10.25 25.09
N LYS A 324 -29.39 10.45 25.93
CA LYS A 324 -30.67 11.06 25.54
C LYS A 324 -30.47 12.50 25.08
N LYS A 325 -29.69 13.27 25.83
CA LYS A 325 -29.31 14.64 25.46
C LYS A 325 -28.53 14.67 24.15
N MET A 326 -27.56 13.76 23.98
CA MET A 326 -26.81 13.62 22.73
C MET A 326 -27.70 13.25 21.53
N ALA A 327 -28.72 12.42 21.73
CA ALA A 327 -29.69 12.08 20.69
C ALA A 327 -30.53 13.29 20.27
N GLU A 328 -30.93 14.16 21.20
CA GLU A 328 -31.63 15.41 20.90
C GLU A 328 -30.73 16.41 20.14
N ASP A 329 -29.48 16.57 20.55
CA ASP A 329 -28.49 17.39 19.85
C ASP A 329 -28.27 16.90 18.41
N ILE A 330 -28.14 15.59 18.21
CA ILE A 330 -28.01 14.97 16.89
C ILE A 330 -29.24 15.25 16.01
N ARG A 331 -30.45 15.16 16.55
CA ARG A 331 -31.68 15.47 15.79
C ARG A 331 -31.72 16.94 15.36
N ALA A 332 -31.28 17.87 16.21
CA ALA A 332 -31.19 19.29 15.87
C ALA A 332 -30.18 19.54 14.74
N ILE A 333 -29.04 18.86 14.75
CA ILE A 333 -28.03 18.96 13.69
C ILE A 333 -28.55 18.35 12.38
N TRP A 334 -29.22 17.20 12.44
CA TRP A 334 -29.84 16.58 11.27
C TRP A 334 -30.88 17.52 10.66
N LYS A 335 -31.68 18.21 11.48
CA LYS A 335 -32.63 19.21 11.00
C LYS A 335 -31.94 20.38 10.29
N GLY A 336 -30.76 20.78 10.74
CA GLY A 336 -29.95 21.82 10.11
C GLY A 336 -29.28 21.38 8.79
N ILE A 337 -29.09 20.08 8.58
CA ILE A 337 -28.46 19.51 7.37
C ILE A 337 -29.52 19.09 6.34
N LEU A 338 -30.60 18.49 6.81
CA LEU A 338 -31.74 18.01 6.03
C LEU A 338 -32.82 19.10 5.98
N THR A 339 -32.48 20.24 5.39
CA THR A 339 -33.36 21.44 5.35
C THR A 339 -34.67 21.21 4.61
N ASN A 340 -34.76 20.13 3.83
CA ASN A 340 -35.91 19.68 3.06
C ASN A 340 -36.85 18.73 3.83
N VAL A 341 -36.52 18.33 5.07
CA VAL A 341 -37.35 17.42 5.89
C VAL A 341 -38.06 18.22 6.98
N ALA A 342 -39.38 18.01 7.16
CA ALA A 342 -40.21 18.80 8.08
C ALA A 342 -39.87 18.56 9.58
N ALA A 343 -39.57 17.32 9.98
CA ALA A 343 -39.10 16.96 11.32
C ALA A 343 -38.19 15.72 11.25
N ILE A 344 -37.23 15.59 12.18
CA ILE A 344 -36.35 14.42 12.25
C ILE A 344 -36.97 13.41 13.24
N GLU A 345 -37.60 12.38 12.68
CA GLU A 345 -38.19 11.25 13.40
C GLU A 345 -37.16 10.10 13.54
N ASN A 346 -37.42 9.15 14.45
CA ASN A 346 -36.54 7.98 14.66
C ASN A 346 -36.35 7.10 13.41
N SER A 347 -37.28 7.16 12.47
CA SER A 347 -37.28 6.45 11.19
C SER A 347 -36.61 7.24 10.06
N THR A 348 -36.11 8.45 10.31
CA THR A 348 -35.55 9.31 9.26
C THR A 348 -34.23 8.73 8.74
N ASP A 349 -34.15 8.42 7.45
CA ASP A 349 -32.92 7.99 6.81
C ASP A 349 -32.14 9.20 6.27
N PHE A 350 -30.90 9.36 6.73
CA PHE A 350 -30.04 10.51 6.42
C PHE A 350 -29.82 10.70 4.92
N PHE A 351 -29.50 9.62 4.19
CA PHE A 351 -29.08 9.70 2.79
C PHE A 351 -30.27 9.72 1.85
N LYS A 352 -31.32 8.94 2.14
CA LYS A 352 -32.58 8.99 1.38
C LYS A 352 -33.24 10.36 1.47
N SER A 353 -33.01 11.08 2.57
CA SER A 353 -33.49 12.46 2.77
C SER A 353 -32.65 13.53 2.06
N GLY A 354 -31.66 13.14 1.25
CA GLY A 354 -30.87 14.08 0.44
C GLY A 354 -29.51 14.47 1.03
N ALA A 355 -29.09 13.88 2.16
CA ALA A 355 -27.72 14.05 2.63
C ALA A 355 -26.74 13.29 1.73
N SER A 356 -25.53 13.83 1.59
CA SER A 356 -24.43 13.19 0.88
C SER A 356 -23.31 12.82 1.84
N SER A 357 -22.31 12.09 1.35
CA SER A 357 -21.09 11.83 2.10
C SER A 357 -20.42 13.11 2.64
N MET A 358 -20.56 14.25 1.95
CA MET A 358 -20.09 15.57 2.42
C MET A 358 -20.94 16.12 3.58
N HIS A 359 -22.24 15.84 3.59
CA HIS A 359 -23.13 16.21 4.70
C HIS A 359 -22.88 15.35 5.95
N VAL A 360 -22.42 14.10 5.78
CA VAL A 360 -21.94 13.28 6.91
C VAL A 360 -20.70 13.92 7.55
N VAL A 361 -19.79 14.46 6.74
CA VAL A 361 -18.61 15.20 7.23
C VAL A 361 -19.04 16.47 7.97
N ARG A 362 -20.02 17.22 7.45
CA ARG A 362 -20.58 18.41 8.12
C ARG A 362 -21.30 18.06 9.42
N PHE A 363 -22.10 16.98 9.44
CA PHE A 363 -22.75 16.45 10.64
C PHE A 363 -21.72 16.15 11.73
N ILE A 364 -20.67 15.41 11.37
CA ILE A 364 -19.55 15.09 12.26
C ILE A 364 -18.88 16.36 12.81
N ASN A 365 -18.73 17.41 12.00
CA ASN A 365 -18.10 18.66 12.44
C ASN A 365 -18.97 19.46 13.43
N ILE A 366 -20.29 19.42 13.31
CA ILE A 366 -21.20 20.16 14.21
C ILE A 366 -21.35 19.42 15.55
N THR A 367 -21.40 18.08 15.55
CA THR A 367 -21.58 17.28 16.78
C THR A 367 -20.32 17.23 17.67
N VAL A 368 -19.14 17.52 17.11
CA VAL A 368 -17.85 17.40 17.82
C VAL A 368 -17.28 18.78 18.22
N GLY A 369 -17.98 19.88 17.89
CA GLY A 369 -17.62 21.25 18.24
C GLY A 369 -16.54 21.88 17.34
N PRO A 370 -16.51 23.22 17.18
CA PRO A 370 -15.50 23.88 16.38
C PRO A 370 -14.13 23.90 17.10
N PRO A 371 -13.00 23.81 16.37
CA PRO A 371 -11.67 23.99 16.93
C PRO A 371 -11.47 25.45 17.34
N GLY A 372 -10.92 25.67 18.54
CA GLY A 372 -10.65 27.00 19.09
C GLY A 372 -9.75 27.82 18.16
N GLN A 373 -10.20 29.05 17.85
CA GLN A 373 -9.37 30.09 17.28
C GLN A 373 -8.38 30.57 18.34
N VAL A 374 -7.08 30.42 18.07
CA VAL A 374 -6.05 31.27 18.68
C VAL A 374 -5.68 32.33 17.65
N ASN A 375 -6.00 33.58 17.97
CA ASN A 375 -5.50 34.75 17.24
C ASN A 375 -3.99 34.87 17.48
N CYS A 376 -3.19 34.75 16.43
CA CYS A 376 -1.84 35.31 16.40
C CYS A 376 -1.71 36.12 15.12
N ALA A 377 -1.58 37.44 15.29
CA ALA A 377 -1.08 38.35 14.28
C ALA A 377 0.44 38.13 14.12
N GLU A 378 0.93 38.50 12.93
CA GLU A 378 2.32 38.54 12.45
C GLU A 378 2.81 37.37 11.57
N GLU A 379 3.44 37.78 10.48
CA GLU A 379 3.76 37.02 9.27
C GLU A 379 4.83 35.95 9.51
N THR A 380 4.46 34.67 9.44
CA THR A 380 5.36 33.56 9.08
C THR A 380 4.51 32.35 8.65
N ALA A 381 4.99 31.58 7.66
CA ALA A 381 4.23 30.51 6.99
C ALA A 381 3.55 29.54 7.97
N CYS A 382 2.22 29.53 7.96
CA CYS A 382 1.38 28.81 8.92
C CYS A 382 1.22 27.34 8.49
N LEU A 383 1.64 26.40 9.35
CA LEU A 383 1.29 24.98 9.26
C LEU A 383 -0.21 24.82 9.56
N SER A 384 -0.99 24.28 8.63
CA SER A 384 -2.35 23.81 8.92
C SER A 384 -2.38 22.28 8.91
N VAL A 385 -2.53 21.68 10.09
CA VAL A 385 -2.77 20.24 10.24
C VAL A 385 -4.29 20.03 10.18
N GLU A 386 -4.82 19.71 8.99
CA GLU A 386 -6.23 19.29 8.85
C GLU A 386 -6.38 17.82 9.24
N LYS A 387 -6.89 17.55 10.44
CA LYS A 387 -7.19 16.20 10.92
C LYS A 387 -8.50 15.69 10.27
N ARG A 388 -8.41 15.07 9.08
CA ARG A 388 -9.54 14.30 8.49
C ARG A 388 -9.45 12.85 8.97
N ARG A 389 -10.54 12.28 9.50
CA ARG A 389 -10.60 11.03 10.30
C ARG A 389 -9.78 9.79 9.86
N ASN A 390 -9.25 9.70 8.64
CA ASN A 390 -8.48 8.54 8.15
C ASN A 390 -7.07 8.85 7.61
N PHE A 391 -6.73 10.12 7.39
CA PHE A 391 -5.44 10.52 6.80
C PHE A 391 -4.88 11.77 7.48
N PHE A 392 -3.57 11.82 7.71
CA PHE A 392 -2.85 13.08 7.93
C PHE A 392 -2.60 13.73 6.58
N HIS A 393 -3.10 14.97 6.41
CA HIS A 393 -2.69 15.82 5.30
C HIS A 393 -1.52 16.69 5.75
N LEU A 394 -0.39 16.57 5.06
CA LEU A 394 0.82 17.36 5.30
C LEU A 394 1.09 18.21 4.06
N GLN A 395 1.14 19.54 4.21
CA GLN A 395 1.49 20.46 3.13
C GLN A 395 2.83 21.12 3.43
N LYS A 396 3.89 20.70 2.72
CA LYS A 396 5.25 21.24 2.87
C LYS A 396 6.04 21.04 1.56
N ASN A 397 6.86 22.02 1.16
CA ASN A 397 7.64 22.02 -0.11
C ASN A 397 6.80 21.77 -1.38
N THR A 398 5.78 22.60 -1.65
CA THR A 398 4.87 22.47 -2.82
C THR A 398 4.14 21.13 -2.98
N ILE A 399 4.36 20.18 -2.06
CA ILE A 399 3.78 18.83 -2.07
C ILE A 399 2.70 18.76 -0.99
N SER A 400 1.53 18.24 -1.36
CA SER A 400 0.49 17.83 -0.44
C SER A 400 0.56 16.31 -0.30
N SER A 401 0.88 15.83 0.89
CA SER A 401 0.98 14.40 1.21
C SER A 401 -0.24 13.97 1.99
N SER A 402 -0.74 12.75 1.75
CA SER A 402 -1.82 12.15 2.52
C SER A 402 -1.35 10.81 3.08
N VAL A 403 -1.25 10.71 4.41
CA VAL A 403 -0.73 9.53 5.11
C VAL A 403 -1.84 8.84 5.88
N PRO A 404 -2.12 7.56 5.65
CA PRO A 404 -3.08 6.82 6.47
C PRO A 404 -2.63 6.72 7.94
N ILE A 405 -3.56 6.85 8.89
CA ILE A 405 -3.26 6.86 10.35
C ILE A 405 -3.69 5.58 11.09
N HIS A 406 -4.27 4.65 10.34
CA HIS A 406 -4.90 3.44 10.87
C HIS A 406 -4.09 2.19 10.52
N THR A 407 -4.22 1.15 11.35
CA THR A 407 -3.66 -0.17 11.07
C THR A 407 -4.17 -0.70 9.72
N ALA A 408 -3.29 -1.29 8.91
CA ALA A 408 -3.65 -1.96 7.66
C ALA A 408 -3.93 -3.45 7.90
N MET A 409 -5.22 -3.83 7.88
CA MET A 409 -5.73 -5.21 7.94
C MET A 409 -6.66 -5.48 6.74
N PRO A 410 -7.03 -6.74 6.42
CA PRO A 410 -7.78 -7.03 5.20
C PRO A 410 -9.06 -6.19 5.10
N SER A 411 -9.17 -5.43 4.00
CA SER A 411 -10.32 -4.62 3.56
C SER A 411 -10.64 -3.29 4.27
N LEU A 412 -9.95 -2.86 5.34
CA LEU A 412 -10.17 -1.53 5.92
C LEU A 412 -8.96 -0.99 6.71
N TYR A 413 -8.77 0.32 6.66
CA TYR A 413 -8.11 1.11 7.70
C TYR A 413 -9.01 1.09 8.94
N CYS A 414 -8.61 0.37 9.99
CA CYS A 414 -9.43 0.21 11.20
C CYS A 414 -9.02 1.20 12.28
N ALA A 415 -9.94 2.08 12.70
CA ALA A 415 -9.80 2.88 13.91
C ALA A 415 -9.92 2.00 15.16
N VAL A 416 -9.05 2.20 16.15
CA VAL A 416 -9.09 1.51 17.45
C VAL A 416 -8.94 2.55 18.58
N PRO A 417 -9.67 2.44 19.71
CA PRO A 417 -9.52 3.35 20.85
C PRO A 417 -8.12 3.26 21.47
N GLY A 418 -7.50 4.41 21.77
CA GLY A 418 -6.13 4.51 22.28
C GLY A 418 -5.14 4.89 21.17
N GLY A 419 -4.89 6.19 21.00
CA GLY A 419 -3.88 6.69 20.07
C GLY A 419 -2.50 6.73 20.73
N LEU A 420 -1.47 6.29 20.02
CA LEU A 420 -0.09 6.55 20.38
C LEU A 420 0.29 7.96 19.92
N PRO A 421 0.87 8.80 20.78
CA PRO A 421 1.41 10.08 20.37
C PRO A 421 2.54 9.85 19.37
N TRP A 422 2.47 10.55 18.25
CA TRP A 422 3.53 10.71 17.26
C TRP A 422 4.00 12.16 17.33
N ALA A 423 5.27 12.46 17.12
CA ALA A 423 5.73 13.85 17.09
C ALA A 423 6.74 14.06 15.97
N SER A 424 6.62 15.17 15.25
CA SER A 424 7.63 15.61 14.30
C SER A 424 8.91 15.97 15.05
N GLU A 425 10.00 15.30 14.69
CA GLU A 425 11.25 15.25 15.47
C GLU A 425 12.09 16.55 15.39
N TYR A 426 11.78 17.40 14.42
CA TYR A 426 12.38 18.73 14.24
C TYR A 426 11.48 19.88 14.75
N THR A 427 10.15 19.78 14.57
CA THR A 427 9.22 20.87 14.94
C THR A 427 8.60 20.70 16.32
N GLY A 428 8.66 19.50 16.92
CA GLY A 428 7.99 19.18 18.18
C GLY A 428 6.46 19.05 18.07
N GLU A 429 5.91 19.05 16.85
CA GLU A 429 4.46 18.98 16.60
C GLU A 429 3.92 17.57 16.83
N GLU A 430 2.82 17.44 17.58
CA GLU A 430 2.25 16.15 17.99
C GLU A 430 1.04 15.71 17.13
N GLY A 431 0.95 14.41 16.88
CA GLY A 431 -0.14 13.69 16.22
C GLY A 431 -0.46 12.38 16.95
N SER A 432 -1.41 11.58 16.43
CA SER A 432 -1.82 10.31 17.05
C SER A 432 -1.99 9.20 16.02
N VAL A 433 -1.34 8.04 16.20
CA VAL A 433 -1.48 6.82 15.38
C VAL A 433 -2.20 5.74 16.18
N THR A 434 -3.09 4.96 15.55
CA THR A 434 -3.91 3.96 16.28
C THR A 434 -3.10 2.79 16.87
N GLN A 435 -3.46 2.36 18.09
CA GLN A 435 -2.92 1.18 18.76
C GLN A 435 -3.95 0.04 18.81
N LEU A 436 -3.53 -1.19 18.52
CA LEU A 436 -4.41 -2.37 18.53
C LEU A 436 -4.54 -2.99 19.95
N ALA A 437 -5.77 -3.22 20.42
CA ALA A 437 -6.06 -3.97 21.66
C ALA A 437 -6.00 -5.50 21.44
N ALA A 438 -5.44 -6.25 22.40
CA ALA A 438 -5.03 -7.68 22.32
C ALA A 438 -6.04 -8.65 21.65
N ALA A 439 -7.35 -8.41 21.74
CA ALA A 439 -8.38 -9.28 21.16
C ALA A 439 -8.46 -9.26 19.61
N ARG A 440 -8.06 -8.17 18.93
CA ARG A 440 -8.15 -8.04 17.45
C ARG A 440 -6.91 -8.53 16.69
N TRP A 441 -5.86 -8.91 17.40
CA TRP A 441 -4.61 -9.46 16.87
C TRP A 441 -4.79 -10.87 16.35
N TRP A 442 -5.63 -11.62 17.07
CA TRP A 442 -6.13 -12.92 16.66
C TRP A 442 -6.77 -12.86 15.28
N GLN A 443 -7.52 -11.79 14.94
CA GLN A 443 -8.11 -11.63 13.61
C GLN A 443 -7.07 -11.41 12.51
N ALA A 444 -6.03 -10.60 12.70
CA ALA A 444 -5.01 -10.39 11.66
C ALA A 444 -4.31 -11.71 11.29
N VAL A 445 -3.88 -12.47 12.30
CA VAL A 445 -3.17 -13.73 12.09
C VAL A 445 -4.12 -14.88 11.71
N HIS A 446 -5.35 -14.92 12.25
CA HIS A 446 -6.37 -15.88 11.77
C HIS A 446 -6.85 -15.56 10.36
N LEU A 447 -6.91 -14.31 9.92
CA LEU A 447 -7.30 -13.95 8.56
C LEU A 447 -6.21 -14.34 7.56
N ASP A 448 -4.93 -14.26 7.95
CA ASP A 448 -3.81 -14.78 7.17
C ASP A 448 -3.80 -16.33 7.15
N SER A 449 -4.04 -16.96 8.31
CA SER A 449 -4.25 -18.42 8.44
C SER A 449 -5.50 -18.91 7.68
N LYS A 450 -6.58 -18.13 7.61
CA LYS A 450 -7.78 -18.42 6.80
C LYS A 450 -7.57 -18.12 5.33
N ALA A 451 -6.83 -17.09 4.97
CA ALA A 451 -6.34 -16.88 3.61
C ALA A 451 -5.49 -18.07 3.16
N LYS A 452 -4.85 -18.81 4.10
CA LYS A 452 -4.17 -20.10 3.87
C LYS A 452 -5.10 -21.33 3.88
N GLN A 453 -6.15 -21.37 4.71
CA GLN A 453 -7.08 -22.51 4.81
C GLN A 453 -8.19 -22.50 3.74
N GLN A 454 -8.82 -21.36 3.42
CA GLN A 454 -9.72 -21.24 2.26
C GLN A 454 -8.96 -21.42 0.95
N SER A 455 -7.65 -21.16 0.98
CA SER A 455 -6.72 -21.47 -0.10
C SER A 455 -6.10 -22.87 -0.01
N GLY A 456 -6.65 -23.77 0.82
CA GLY A 456 -6.46 -25.21 0.62
C GLY A 456 -6.93 -25.67 -0.78
N ILE A 457 -7.84 -24.90 -1.40
CA ILE A 457 -8.26 -25.02 -2.82
C ILE A 457 -7.46 -24.06 -3.74
N VAL A 458 -6.77 -23.07 -3.16
CA VAL A 458 -5.90 -22.09 -3.85
C VAL A 458 -4.50 -22.11 -3.25
N ARG A 459 -3.81 -23.26 -3.29
CA ARG A 459 -2.34 -23.29 -3.31
C ARG A 459 -1.93 -22.09 -4.17
N CYS A 460 -1.10 -21.13 -3.73
CA CYS A 460 -0.77 -19.94 -4.54
C CYS A 460 -0.46 -20.35 -5.99
N HIS A 461 -1.48 -20.33 -6.86
CA HIS A 461 -1.43 -20.65 -8.28
C HIS A 461 -1.30 -19.34 -9.06
N PHE A 462 -0.88 -18.28 -8.40
CA PHE A 462 -0.33 -17.15 -9.11
C PHE A 462 0.99 -17.62 -9.70
N SER A 463 1.07 -17.58 -11.03
CA SER A 463 2.34 -17.79 -11.72
C SER A 463 3.40 -16.89 -11.09
N LEU A 464 4.65 -17.37 -11.00
CA LEU A 464 5.79 -16.56 -10.54
C LEU A 464 5.90 -15.26 -11.36
N MET A 465 5.43 -15.29 -12.61
CA MET A 465 5.28 -14.13 -13.50
C MET A 465 4.28 -13.08 -13.00
N TRP A 466 3.22 -13.50 -12.31
CA TRP A 466 2.25 -12.58 -11.73
C TRP A 466 2.83 -11.87 -10.49
N ILE A 467 3.58 -12.59 -9.66
CA ILE A 467 4.29 -12.00 -8.50
C ILE A 467 5.32 -10.97 -9.01
N PHE A 468 6.09 -11.33 -10.04
CA PHE A 468 7.00 -10.43 -10.74
C PHE A 468 6.30 -9.13 -11.16
N ASN A 469 5.19 -9.22 -11.90
CA ASN A 469 4.47 -8.04 -12.41
C ASN A 469 3.96 -7.12 -11.30
N ILE A 470 3.47 -7.68 -10.19
CA ILE A 470 3.00 -6.88 -9.06
C ILE A 470 4.15 -6.20 -8.32
N PHE A 471 5.30 -6.87 -8.19
CA PHE A 471 6.49 -6.24 -7.60
C PHE A 471 7.01 -5.09 -8.44
N ILE A 472 7.09 -5.26 -9.77
CA ILE A 472 7.47 -4.19 -10.68
C ILE A 472 6.50 -3.01 -10.54
N ARG A 473 5.18 -3.29 -10.55
CA ARG A 473 4.17 -2.24 -10.36
C ARG A 473 4.28 -1.54 -8.99
N LEU A 474 4.57 -2.27 -7.92
CA LEU A 474 4.78 -1.67 -6.59
C LEU A 474 6.02 -0.77 -6.60
N ALA A 475 7.13 -1.23 -7.18
CA ALA A 475 8.34 -0.42 -7.29
C ALA A 475 8.11 0.85 -8.12
N ASP A 476 7.36 0.76 -9.23
CA ASP A 476 7.01 1.91 -10.06
C ASP A 476 6.09 2.89 -9.31
N LEU A 477 5.14 2.40 -8.51
CA LEU A 477 4.30 3.25 -7.66
C LEU A 477 5.11 3.94 -6.55
N MET A 478 6.08 3.24 -5.96
CA MET A 478 7.00 3.83 -4.98
C MET A 478 7.90 4.89 -5.62
N GLU A 479 8.36 4.68 -6.85
CA GLU A 479 9.13 5.66 -7.61
C GLU A 479 8.28 6.87 -8.02
N GLU A 480 7.02 6.67 -8.42
CA GLU A 480 6.06 7.76 -8.71
C GLU A 480 5.77 8.62 -7.47
N HIS A 481 5.79 8.04 -6.27
CA HIS A 481 5.52 8.73 -5.01
C HIS A 481 6.81 8.99 -4.20
N GLN A 482 7.99 8.96 -4.84
CA GLN A 482 9.26 8.99 -4.12
C GLN A 482 9.48 10.29 -3.33
N GLU A 483 9.03 11.43 -3.85
CA GLU A 483 9.13 12.71 -3.14
C GLU A 483 8.17 12.79 -1.95
N GLU A 484 6.97 12.19 -2.07
CA GLU A 484 6.02 12.08 -0.96
C GLU A 484 6.61 11.17 0.13
N LEU A 485 7.10 9.99 -0.24
CA LEU A 485 7.72 9.04 0.68
C LEU A 485 8.95 9.64 1.36
N ALA A 486 9.83 10.32 0.63
CA ALA A 486 11.01 10.97 1.20
C ALA A 486 10.63 12.10 2.17
N THR A 487 9.57 12.86 1.87
CA THR A 487 9.05 13.90 2.76
C THR A 487 8.51 13.29 4.06
N ILE A 488 7.74 12.21 3.96
CA ILE A 488 7.22 11.49 5.14
C ILE A 488 8.38 10.94 5.96
N GLU A 489 9.37 10.30 5.33
CA GLU A 489 10.55 9.76 6.01
C GLU A 489 11.35 10.87 6.72
N SER A 490 11.50 12.05 6.11
CA SER A 490 12.15 13.21 6.75
C SER A 490 11.42 13.73 7.98
N LEU A 491 10.08 13.70 7.97
CA LEU A 491 9.25 14.16 9.08
C LEU A 491 9.18 13.12 10.21
N ASP A 492 9.09 11.84 9.84
CA ASP A 492 8.91 10.71 10.76
C ASP A 492 10.23 10.28 11.41
N SER A 493 11.36 10.41 10.69
CA SER A 493 12.66 9.90 11.15
C SER A 493 13.80 10.92 11.27
N GLY A 494 13.55 12.18 10.88
CA GLY A 494 14.59 13.21 10.82
C GLY A 494 15.59 13.03 9.66
N ALA A 495 15.38 12.04 8.77
CA ALA A 495 16.25 11.82 7.62
C ALA A 495 16.32 13.05 6.70
N VAL A 496 17.53 13.53 6.40
CA VAL A 496 17.73 14.63 5.44
C VAL A 496 17.09 14.25 4.10
N TYR A 497 16.23 15.11 3.55
CA TYR A 497 15.38 14.79 2.40
C TYR A 497 16.16 14.28 1.19
N THR A 498 17.28 14.92 0.85
CA THR A 498 18.11 14.53 -0.30
C THR A 498 18.69 13.12 -0.10
N LEU A 499 19.03 12.78 1.14
CA LEU A 499 19.47 11.46 1.55
C LEU A 499 18.31 10.45 1.58
N ALA A 500 17.14 10.86 2.08
CA ALA A 500 15.93 10.05 2.11
C ALA A 500 15.53 9.63 0.69
N LEU A 501 15.44 10.60 -0.23
CA LEU A 501 15.10 10.37 -1.63
C LEU A 501 16.06 9.37 -2.30
N LYS A 502 17.38 9.62 -2.19
CA LYS A 502 18.39 8.79 -2.85
C LYS A 502 18.54 7.40 -2.22
N THR A 503 18.51 7.33 -0.88
CA THR A 503 18.90 6.11 -0.15
C THR A 503 17.68 5.42 0.43
N HIS A 504 16.92 6.07 1.32
CA HIS A 504 15.80 5.42 2.02
C HIS A 504 14.74 4.94 1.03
N ILE A 505 14.40 5.79 0.06
CA ILE A 505 13.38 5.49 -0.96
C ILE A 505 14.02 4.82 -2.18
N GLY A 506 15.09 5.41 -2.73
CA GLY A 506 15.75 4.89 -3.93
C GLY A 506 16.21 3.43 -3.79
N MET A 507 16.84 3.08 -2.66
CA MET A 507 17.25 1.69 -2.42
C MET A 507 16.05 0.76 -2.15
N SER A 508 14.97 1.26 -1.54
CA SER A 508 13.73 0.49 -1.37
C SER A 508 13.13 0.09 -2.72
N VAL A 509 13.05 1.03 -3.66
CA VAL A 509 12.60 0.77 -5.04
C VAL A 509 13.48 -0.28 -5.71
N GLN A 510 14.81 -0.12 -5.63
CA GLN A 510 15.77 -1.08 -6.18
C GLN A 510 15.60 -2.47 -5.56
N THR A 511 15.33 -2.55 -4.26
CA THR A 511 15.16 -3.81 -3.54
C THR A 511 13.95 -4.60 -4.06
N PHE A 512 12.81 -3.95 -4.24
CA PHE A 512 11.64 -4.61 -4.83
C PHE A 512 11.88 -5.01 -6.29
N ARG A 513 12.55 -4.18 -7.09
CA ARG A 513 12.93 -4.54 -8.49
C ARG A 513 13.86 -5.75 -8.53
N TYR A 514 14.86 -5.78 -7.65
CA TYR A 514 15.82 -6.88 -7.56
C TYR A 514 15.13 -8.21 -7.23
N PHE A 515 14.32 -8.24 -6.16
CA PHE A 515 13.62 -9.46 -5.75
C PHE A 515 12.45 -9.83 -6.66
N ALA A 516 11.87 -8.89 -7.43
CA ALA A 516 10.97 -9.23 -8.52
C ALA A 516 11.64 -10.23 -9.47
N GLY A 517 12.87 -9.91 -9.87
CA GLY A 517 13.69 -10.75 -10.76
C GLY A 517 14.00 -12.13 -10.22
N TRP A 518 13.92 -12.35 -8.90
CA TRP A 518 14.16 -13.65 -8.28
C TRP A 518 12.94 -14.56 -8.27
N CYS A 519 11.73 -14.04 -8.41
CA CYS A 519 10.50 -14.82 -8.26
C CYS A 519 10.48 -16.08 -9.14
N ASP A 520 10.96 -16.01 -10.39
CA ASP A 520 11.02 -17.13 -11.34
C ASP A 520 12.41 -17.82 -11.41
N LYS A 521 13.38 -17.35 -10.61
CA LYS A 521 14.76 -17.85 -10.58
C LYS A 521 15.09 -18.61 -9.30
N ILE A 522 14.14 -18.76 -8.37
CA ILE A 522 14.30 -19.62 -7.20
C ILE A 522 14.40 -21.08 -7.66
N GLN A 523 15.62 -21.57 -7.77
CA GLN A 523 15.93 -22.96 -8.06
C GLN A 523 16.37 -23.70 -6.80
N ALA A 524 16.32 -25.02 -6.83
CA ALA A 524 16.56 -25.82 -5.63
C ALA A 524 18.04 -25.87 -5.20
N SER A 525 18.97 -25.52 -6.09
CA SER A 525 20.37 -25.15 -5.79
C SER A 525 21.08 -24.61 -7.04
N GLU A 526 22.23 -23.95 -6.87
CA GLU A 526 23.23 -23.73 -7.95
C GLU A 526 23.78 -25.05 -8.55
N TYR A 527 23.61 -26.19 -7.86
CA TYR A 527 24.17 -27.51 -8.20
C TYR A 527 23.12 -28.53 -8.69
N GLY A 528 21.94 -28.06 -9.12
CA GLY A 528 20.92 -28.90 -9.74
C GLY A 528 19.84 -29.40 -8.77
N ALA A 529 18.61 -29.37 -9.27
CA ALA A 529 17.42 -29.80 -8.55
C ALA A 529 17.30 -31.33 -8.42
N THR A 530 18.18 -32.13 -9.04
CA THR A 530 18.17 -33.61 -9.03
C THR A 530 19.43 -34.18 -8.39
N ILE A 531 19.26 -35.12 -7.45
CA ILE A 531 20.36 -35.66 -6.62
C ILE A 531 20.65 -37.11 -7.04
N PRO A 532 21.90 -37.45 -7.40
CA PRO A 532 22.29 -38.81 -7.81
C PRO A 532 22.48 -39.71 -6.59
N ILE A 533 21.37 -40.13 -5.96
CA ILE A 533 21.42 -41.06 -4.83
C ILE A 533 21.78 -42.48 -5.29
N ASN A 534 22.27 -43.29 -4.35
CA ASN A 534 22.47 -44.72 -4.58
C ASN A 534 21.13 -45.40 -4.97
N GLN A 535 21.20 -46.29 -5.96
CA GLN A 535 20.03 -46.96 -6.52
C GLN A 535 19.67 -48.22 -5.71
N ALA A 536 18.38 -48.41 -5.43
CA ALA A 536 17.83 -49.61 -4.81
C ALA A 536 17.67 -50.74 -5.86
N ARG A 537 18.81 -51.31 -6.28
CA ARG A 537 18.84 -52.33 -7.35
C ARG A 537 17.93 -53.54 -7.05
N PRO A 538 17.26 -54.11 -8.08
CA PRO A 538 17.38 -53.81 -9.51
C PRO A 538 16.62 -52.55 -9.98
N ASN A 539 15.82 -51.92 -9.12
CA ASN A 539 15.02 -50.73 -9.44
C ASN A 539 15.88 -49.45 -9.56
N HIS A 540 15.26 -48.37 -10.03
CA HIS A 540 15.87 -47.06 -10.14
C HIS A 540 15.26 -46.06 -9.16
N ASN A 541 16.03 -45.04 -8.77
CA ASN A 541 15.54 -43.95 -7.93
C ASN A 541 15.82 -42.59 -8.56
N LEU A 542 14.81 -41.72 -8.54
CA LEU A 542 14.89 -40.30 -8.86
C LEU A 542 14.71 -39.50 -7.57
N THR A 543 15.72 -38.75 -7.17
CA THR A 543 15.60 -37.76 -6.08
C THR A 543 15.73 -36.37 -6.63
N PHE A 544 14.83 -35.47 -6.21
CA PHE A 544 14.93 -34.04 -6.51
C PHE A 544 14.47 -33.20 -5.32
N THR A 545 14.85 -31.93 -5.32
CA THR A 545 14.46 -30.98 -4.27
C THR A 545 13.52 -29.91 -4.78
N LYS A 546 12.60 -29.47 -3.91
CA LYS A 546 11.67 -28.37 -4.16
C LYS A 546 11.84 -27.31 -3.08
N LYS A 547 12.01 -26.05 -3.49
CA LYS A 547 11.92 -24.89 -2.59
C LYS A 547 10.45 -24.51 -2.41
N GLU A 548 10.03 -24.39 -1.16
CA GLU A 548 8.67 -23.98 -0.81
C GLU A 548 8.71 -22.79 0.16
N PRO A 549 7.71 -21.88 0.11
CA PRO A 549 7.55 -20.86 1.14
C PRO A 549 7.37 -21.48 2.53
N LEU A 550 7.76 -20.73 3.55
CA LEU A 550 7.55 -21.07 4.96
C LEU A 550 6.08 -20.88 5.38
N GLY A 551 5.41 -19.87 4.83
CA GLY A 551 4.04 -19.47 5.17
C GLY A 551 4.00 -18.06 5.77
N VAL A 552 3.30 -17.89 6.88
CA VAL A 552 3.16 -16.58 7.55
C VAL A 552 4.49 -16.16 8.19
N CYS A 553 5.01 -15.00 7.83
CA CYS A 553 6.23 -14.44 8.40
C CYS A 553 5.92 -13.17 9.20
N ALA A 554 6.51 -13.04 10.38
CA ALA A 554 6.52 -11.79 11.13
C ALA A 554 7.80 -11.03 10.83
N ILE A 555 7.70 -9.74 10.51
CA ILE A 555 8.84 -8.87 10.25
C ILE A 555 8.78 -7.72 11.25
N ILE A 556 9.84 -7.53 12.03
CA ILE A 556 9.96 -6.48 13.04
C ILE A 556 11.17 -5.63 12.67
N ILE A 557 10.94 -4.35 12.37
CA ILE A 557 11.96 -3.44 11.83
C ILE A 557 12.33 -2.32 12.81
N PRO A 558 13.56 -1.77 12.70
CA PRO A 558 14.03 -0.64 13.49
C PRO A 558 13.49 0.69 12.93
N TRP A 559 13.93 1.79 13.53
CA TRP A 559 13.48 3.16 13.25
C TRP A 559 14.46 4.00 12.43
N ASN A 560 15.69 3.53 12.21
CA ASN A 560 16.75 4.33 11.60
C ASN A 560 16.63 4.51 10.08
N TYR A 561 16.10 3.51 9.38
CA TYR A 561 15.70 3.60 7.97
C TYR A 561 14.34 2.90 7.79
N PRO A 562 13.23 3.52 8.22
CA PRO A 562 11.93 2.85 8.34
C PRO A 562 11.47 2.14 7.06
N LEU A 563 11.45 2.83 5.92
CA LEU A 563 11.01 2.21 4.67
C LEU A 563 12.05 1.26 4.07
N MET A 564 13.34 1.59 4.21
CA MET A 564 14.42 0.77 3.64
C MET A 564 14.51 -0.60 4.32
N MET A 565 14.45 -0.64 5.65
CA MET A 565 14.45 -1.89 6.40
C MET A 565 13.18 -2.71 6.19
N LEU A 566 12.03 -2.04 6.00
CA LEU A 566 10.82 -2.68 5.52
C LEU A 566 11.08 -3.37 4.18
N ALA A 567 11.65 -2.66 3.21
CA ALA A 567 11.87 -3.17 1.85
C ALA A 567 12.83 -4.36 1.84
N TRP A 568 13.97 -4.26 2.54
CA TRP A 568 15.00 -5.30 2.61
C TRP A 568 14.42 -6.64 3.05
N LYS A 569 13.65 -6.65 4.15
CA LYS A 569 13.08 -7.88 4.71
C LYS A 569 11.84 -8.35 3.94
N SER A 570 10.97 -7.41 3.56
CA SER A 570 9.67 -7.75 2.98
C SER A 570 9.77 -8.22 1.54
N ALA A 571 10.68 -7.66 0.75
CA ALA A 571 10.83 -8.03 -0.66
C ALA A 571 11.28 -9.49 -0.83
N ALA A 572 12.32 -9.92 -0.10
CA ALA A 572 12.76 -11.32 -0.10
C ALA A 572 11.67 -12.28 0.42
N CYS A 573 10.98 -11.89 1.49
CA CYS A 573 9.87 -12.65 2.08
C CYS A 573 8.75 -12.92 1.07
N LEU A 574 8.26 -11.86 0.44
CA LEU A 574 7.17 -11.92 -0.53
C LEU A 574 7.60 -12.61 -1.83
N ALA A 575 8.84 -12.41 -2.30
CA ALA A 575 9.36 -13.03 -3.51
C ALA A 575 9.48 -14.56 -3.36
N ALA A 576 9.79 -15.02 -2.15
CA ALA A 576 9.77 -16.44 -1.79
C ALA A 576 8.34 -17.03 -1.70
N GLY A 577 7.29 -16.22 -1.86
CA GLY A 577 5.89 -16.66 -1.84
C GLY A 577 5.25 -16.74 -0.46
N ASN A 578 5.79 -16.01 0.53
CA ASN A 578 5.24 -15.94 1.89
C ASN A 578 4.22 -14.79 2.02
N THR A 579 3.45 -14.81 3.11
CA THR A 579 2.66 -13.66 3.57
C THR A 579 3.36 -13.00 4.76
N LEU A 580 3.11 -11.71 5.00
CA LEU A 580 3.80 -10.95 6.02
C LEU A 580 2.87 -10.19 6.97
N VAL A 581 3.24 -10.22 8.24
CA VAL A 581 2.74 -9.32 9.28
C VAL A 581 3.93 -8.48 9.76
N LEU A 582 3.91 -7.18 9.45
CA LEU A 582 4.99 -6.27 9.75
C LEU A 582 4.67 -5.38 10.94
N LYS A 583 5.64 -5.24 11.82
CA LYS A 583 5.63 -4.30 12.93
C LYS A 583 6.69 -3.23 12.66
N PRO A 584 6.31 -2.00 12.32
CA PRO A 584 7.26 -0.89 12.28
C PRO A 584 7.66 -0.51 13.70
N ALA A 585 8.81 0.15 13.86
CA ALA A 585 9.16 0.77 15.12
C ALA A 585 8.08 1.78 15.52
N GLN A 586 7.82 1.88 16.84
CA GLN A 586 6.71 2.69 17.34
C GLN A 586 6.86 4.18 17.00
N VAL A 587 8.10 4.66 16.95
CA VAL A 587 8.45 6.06 16.69
C VAL A 587 8.42 6.44 15.21
N THR A 588 8.43 5.47 14.30
CA THR A 588 8.50 5.72 12.84
C THR A 588 7.53 4.86 12.01
N PRO A 589 6.20 5.00 12.17
CA PRO A 589 5.23 4.14 11.50
C PRO A 589 4.78 4.62 10.11
N LEU A 590 5.03 5.89 9.74
CA LEU A 590 4.26 6.57 8.71
C LEU A 590 4.56 6.08 7.29
N THR A 591 5.83 5.91 6.93
CA THR A 591 6.19 5.39 5.60
C THR A 591 5.81 3.93 5.43
N SER A 592 5.78 3.14 6.52
CA SER A 592 5.22 1.79 6.48
C SER A 592 3.73 1.80 6.16
N LEU A 593 2.95 2.70 6.75
CA LEU A 593 1.52 2.83 6.45
C LEU A 593 1.27 3.33 5.02
N LYS A 594 2.10 4.25 4.52
CA LYS A 594 2.05 4.68 3.12
C LYS A 594 2.41 3.54 2.16
N PHE A 595 3.39 2.71 2.50
CA PHE A 595 3.74 1.51 1.75
C PHE A 595 2.57 0.51 1.66
N ALA A 596 1.77 0.34 2.72
CA ALA A 596 0.57 -0.50 2.65
C ALA A 596 -0.46 0.04 1.63
N GLU A 597 -0.64 1.36 1.57
CA GLU A 597 -1.50 2.00 0.56
C GLU A 597 -1.00 1.69 -0.86
N LEU A 598 0.29 1.89 -1.12
CA LEU A 598 0.91 1.62 -2.42
C LEU A 598 0.86 0.13 -2.79
N SER A 599 1.04 -0.76 -1.82
CA SER A 599 0.89 -2.21 -2.01
C SER A 599 -0.53 -2.60 -2.42
N ALA A 600 -1.54 -2.00 -1.80
CA ALA A 600 -2.93 -2.21 -2.21
C ALA A 600 -3.18 -1.68 -3.64
N LYS A 601 -2.65 -0.49 -3.99
CA LYS A 601 -2.74 0.07 -5.35
C LYS A 601 -2.01 -0.78 -6.39
N ALA A 602 -0.91 -1.43 -6.02
CA ALA A 602 -0.17 -2.35 -6.89
C ALA A 602 -0.97 -3.62 -7.22
N GLY A 603 -1.96 -3.96 -6.39
CA GLY A 603 -2.84 -5.12 -6.59
C GLY A 603 -2.47 -6.34 -5.76
N PHE A 604 -1.69 -6.18 -4.69
CA PHE A 604 -1.46 -7.29 -3.74
C PHE A 604 -2.80 -7.80 -3.18
N PRO A 605 -3.03 -9.12 -3.10
CA PRO A 605 -4.23 -9.67 -2.51
C PRO A 605 -4.37 -9.26 -1.05
N LYS A 606 -5.61 -9.00 -0.63
CA LYS A 606 -5.91 -8.62 0.75
C LYS A 606 -5.39 -9.69 1.71
N GLY A 607 -4.65 -9.27 2.73
CA GLY A 607 -4.07 -10.14 3.76
C GLY A 607 -2.66 -10.65 3.47
N VAL A 608 -2.11 -10.46 2.26
CA VAL A 608 -0.70 -10.82 1.97
C VAL A 608 0.28 -9.90 2.72
N ILE A 609 -0.09 -8.63 2.89
CA ILE A 609 0.67 -7.62 3.62
C ILE A 609 -0.22 -7.03 4.70
N ASN A 610 0.21 -7.12 5.96
CA ASN A 610 -0.46 -6.54 7.12
C ASN A 610 0.55 -5.71 7.90
N ILE A 611 0.19 -4.50 8.33
CA ILE A 611 1.11 -3.60 9.03
C ILE A 611 0.47 -3.15 10.34
N LEU A 612 1.16 -3.43 11.45
CA LEU A 612 0.70 -3.26 12.82
C LEU A 612 1.62 -2.29 13.61
N PRO A 613 1.38 -0.97 13.54
CA PRO A 613 2.03 -0.03 14.44
C PRO A 613 1.72 -0.35 15.91
N GLY A 614 2.70 -0.17 16.79
CA GLY A 614 2.51 -0.32 18.24
C GLY A 614 3.76 -0.71 19.01
N SER A 615 3.59 -0.97 20.31
CA SER A 615 4.70 -1.27 21.24
C SER A 615 5.50 -2.53 20.87
N GLY A 616 6.82 -2.46 21.00
CA GLY A 616 7.75 -3.59 20.86
C GLY A 616 7.39 -4.76 21.76
N GLY A 617 7.31 -4.49 23.06
CA GLY A 617 7.06 -5.51 24.09
C GLY A 617 5.67 -6.15 24.03
N LEU A 618 4.71 -5.50 23.36
CA LEU A 618 3.39 -6.09 23.11
C LEU A 618 3.32 -6.76 21.74
N VAL A 619 3.54 -5.98 20.66
CA VAL A 619 3.35 -6.45 19.28
C VAL A 619 4.39 -7.48 18.90
N GLY A 620 5.67 -7.15 19.14
CA GLY A 620 6.78 -8.02 18.76
C GLY A 620 6.75 -9.33 19.53
N GLN A 621 6.42 -9.27 20.83
CA GLN A 621 6.31 -10.46 21.68
C GLN A 621 5.21 -11.40 21.17
N HIS A 622 3.99 -10.89 20.94
CA HIS A 622 2.89 -11.70 20.43
C HIS A 622 3.22 -12.34 19.07
N LEU A 623 3.79 -11.58 18.14
CA LEU A 623 4.21 -12.12 16.84
C LEU A 623 5.28 -13.22 16.99
N SER A 624 6.19 -13.05 17.95
CA SER A 624 7.26 -14.02 18.23
C SER A 624 6.75 -15.28 18.91
N GLU A 625 5.63 -15.23 19.62
CA GLU A 625 5.02 -16.38 20.31
C GLU A 625 3.94 -17.07 19.49
N HIS A 626 3.33 -16.36 18.52
CA HIS A 626 2.15 -16.85 17.81
C HIS A 626 2.39 -18.22 17.12
N PRO A 627 1.49 -19.21 17.32
CA PRO A 627 1.69 -20.58 16.83
C PRO A 627 1.69 -20.70 15.30
N ASP A 628 0.92 -19.85 14.61
CA ASP A 628 0.82 -19.87 13.15
C ASP A 628 1.97 -19.17 12.41
N VAL A 629 2.79 -18.39 13.11
CA VAL A 629 3.94 -17.70 12.51
C VAL A 629 5.07 -18.70 12.23
N ARG A 630 5.39 -18.82 10.93
CA ARG A 630 6.52 -19.46 10.23
C ARG A 630 7.91 -19.10 10.72
N LYS A 631 8.12 -17.79 10.74
CA LYS A 631 9.44 -17.18 10.78
C LYS A 631 9.32 -15.78 11.35
N VAL A 632 10.31 -15.37 12.16
CA VAL A 632 10.48 -13.98 12.58
C VAL A 632 11.75 -13.43 11.94
N GLY A 633 11.63 -12.35 11.17
CA GLY A 633 12.77 -11.53 10.77
C GLY A 633 12.83 -10.31 11.67
N PHE A 634 13.90 -10.17 12.46
CA PHE A 634 14.06 -9.07 13.40
C PHE A 634 15.35 -8.30 13.12
N THR A 635 15.23 -6.98 13.10
CA THR A 635 16.38 -6.07 13.28
C THR A 635 16.15 -5.17 14.48
N GLY A 636 17.16 -5.03 15.33
CA GLY A 636 17.12 -4.15 16.50
C GLY A 636 18.23 -4.45 17.50
N SER A 637 18.03 -4.12 18.77
CA SER A 637 19.07 -4.30 19.78
C SER A 637 19.30 -5.76 20.16
N THR A 638 20.53 -6.11 20.55
CA THR A 638 20.90 -7.47 20.97
C THR A 638 20.06 -8.02 22.13
N PRO A 639 19.75 -7.25 23.20
CA PRO A 639 18.88 -7.74 24.26
C PRO A 639 17.48 -8.12 23.78
N THR A 640 16.89 -7.32 22.89
CA THR A 640 15.57 -7.62 22.30
C THR A 640 15.65 -8.81 21.35
N GLY A 641 16.71 -8.93 20.55
CA GLY A 641 16.95 -10.09 19.69
C GLY A 641 17.01 -11.41 20.46
N LYS A 642 17.73 -11.43 21.59
CA LYS A 642 17.78 -12.59 22.50
C LYS A 642 16.39 -12.97 23.01
N GLN A 643 15.57 -11.99 23.38
CA GLN A 643 14.20 -12.23 23.83
C GLN A 643 13.32 -12.81 22.71
N ILE A 644 13.41 -12.28 21.49
CA ILE A 644 12.65 -12.81 20.33
C ILE A 644 13.05 -14.25 20.03
N MET A 645 14.36 -14.55 20.04
CA MET A 645 14.85 -15.91 19.81
C MET A 645 14.33 -16.88 20.89
N LYS A 646 14.32 -16.45 22.15
CA LYS A 646 13.76 -17.23 23.26
C LYS A 646 12.27 -17.52 23.05
N SER A 647 11.48 -16.53 22.63
CA SER A 647 10.05 -16.71 22.35
C SER A 647 9.78 -17.59 21.12
N ALA A 648 10.60 -17.48 20.08
CA ALA A 648 10.49 -18.29 18.88
C ALA A 648 10.73 -19.79 19.14
N ALA A 649 11.53 -20.13 20.15
CA ALA A 649 11.79 -21.51 20.54
C ALA A 649 10.52 -22.28 20.93
N ALA A 650 9.46 -21.59 21.40
CA ALA A 650 8.22 -22.20 21.86
C ALA A 650 7.51 -23.06 20.79
N ASN A 651 7.65 -22.74 19.51
CA ASN A 651 7.10 -23.54 18.40
C ASN A 651 8.12 -23.81 17.28
N LEU A 652 9.42 -23.68 17.60
CA LEU A 652 10.55 -23.89 16.68
C LEU A 652 10.41 -23.13 15.34
N LYS A 653 9.83 -21.93 15.37
CA LYS A 653 9.77 -21.06 14.18
C LYS A 653 11.18 -20.59 13.80
N LYS A 654 11.44 -20.42 12.50
CA LYS A 654 12.73 -19.89 12.02
C LYS A 654 12.92 -18.45 12.51
N VAL A 655 14.16 -18.03 12.75
CA VAL A 655 14.48 -16.65 13.13
C VAL A 655 15.68 -16.18 12.34
N SER A 656 15.64 -14.97 11.82
CA SER A 656 16.83 -14.22 11.38
C SER A 656 16.96 -12.97 12.25
N LEU A 657 18.18 -12.71 12.72
CA LEU A 657 18.50 -11.64 13.66
C LEU A 657 19.62 -10.80 13.09
N GLU A 658 19.37 -9.51 12.85
CA GLU A 658 20.43 -8.54 12.61
C GLU A 658 20.41 -7.54 13.77
N LEU A 659 21.49 -7.56 14.54
CA LEU A 659 21.61 -6.90 15.84
C LEU A 659 22.73 -5.87 15.82
N GLY A 660 22.90 -5.15 16.93
CA GLY A 660 23.83 -4.01 17.03
C GLY A 660 25.26 -4.28 16.56
N GLY A 661 26.00 -3.20 16.33
CA GLY A 661 27.38 -3.23 15.84
C GLY A 661 28.32 -2.30 16.60
N LYS A 662 29.60 -2.68 16.68
CA LYS A 662 30.71 -1.80 17.06
C LYS A 662 31.82 -1.88 16.01
N SER A 663 31.41 -1.63 14.76
CA SER A 663 32.18 -1.91 13.55
C SER A 663 33.52 -1.15 13.54
N PRO A 664 34.66 -1.85 13.38
CA PRO A 664 35.97 -1.22 13.32
C PRO A 664 36.30 -0.74 11.90
N LEU A 665 36.89 0.46 11.78
CA LEU A 665 37.49 0.98 10.55
C LEU A 665 38.98 1.23 10.79
N ILE A 666 39.84 0.48 10.09
CA ILE A 666 41.31 0.58 10.21
C ILE A 666 41.86 1.46 9.09
N ILE A 667 42.61 2.50 9.43
CA ILE A 667 43.17 3.47 8.48
C ILE A 667 44.69 3.45 8.59
N PHE A 668 45.34 2.90 7.57
CA PHE A 668 46.79 2.85 7.46
C PHE A 668 47.36 4.15 6.87
N SER A 669 48.59 4.48 7.24
CA SER A 669 49.37 5.64 6.80
C SER A 669 49.60 5.73 5.30
N ASP A 670 49.58 4.59 4.60
CA ASP A 670 49.74 4.53 3.14
C ASP A 670 48.43 4.77 2.37
N CYS A 671 47.32 5.04 3.05
CA CYS A 671 46.06 5.36 2.39
C CYS A 671 46.11 6.70 1.63
N GLU A 672 45.05 7.01 0.89
CA GLU A 672 44.84 8.36 0.40
C GLU A 672 44.13 9.17 1.51
N LEU A 673 44.87 10.00 2.23
CA LEU A 673 44.42 10.62 3.47
C LEU A 673 43.12 11.43 3.31
N ASP A 674 43.01 12.29 2.30
CA ASP A 674 41.82 13.11 2.09
C ASP A 674 40.57 12.26 1.79
N ARG A 675 40.74 11.16 1.04
CA ARG A 675 39.68 10.17 0.81
C ARG A 675 39.35 9.41 2.09
N ALA A 676 40.33 9.06 2.91
CA ALA A 676 40.12 8.40 4.19
C ALA A 676 39.35 9.30 5.16
N VAL A 677 39.63 10.61 5.21
CA VAL A 677 38.87 11.60 5.99
C VAL A 677 37.42 11.63 5.50
N LYS A 678 37.20 11.84 4.20
CA LYS A 678 35.85 11.90 3.62
C LYS A 678 35.03 10.63 3.88
N MET A 679 35.64 9.46 3.66
CA MET A 679 34.95 8.18 3.84
C MET A 679 34.81 7.80 5.31
N GLY A 680 35.76 8.16 6.18
CA GLY A 680 35.68 7.98 7.63
C GLY A 680 34.57 8.83 8.24
N MET A 681 34.43 10.09 7.81
CA MET A 681 33.27 10.93 8.16
C MET A 681 31.98 10.30 7.66
N GLY A 682 31.94 9.85 6.40
CA GLY A 682 30.79 9.12 5.87
C GLY A 682 30.45 7.86 6.66
N ALA A 683 31.46 7.14 7.16
CA ALA A 683 31.28 5.92 7.95
C ALA A 683 30.62 6.17 9.31
N VAL A 684 30.74 7.37 9.86
CA VAL A 684 30.20 7.73 11.19
C VAL A 684 28.96 8.62 11.10
N TYR A 685 28.99 9.66 10.29
CA TYR A 685 27.98 10.73 10.32
C TYR A 685 26.84 10.54 9.32
N PHE A 686 26.96 9.57 8.39
CA PHE A 686 25.89 9.27 7.45
C PHE A 686 24.59 8.89 8.17
N ASN A 687 23.46 9.43 7.69
CA ASN A 687 22.16 9.33 8.36
C ASN A 687 22.25 9.68 9.86
N LYS A 688 23.02 10.73 10.19
CA LYS A 688 23.27 11.25 11.54
C LYS A 688 23.70 10.17 12.55
N GLY A 689 24.43 9.16 12.07
CA GLY A 689 25.01 8.06 12.84
C GLY A 689 24.04 6.97 13.29
N GLU A 690 22.76 7.11 12.97
CA GLU A 690 21.76 6.06 13.18
C GLU A 690 21.82 5.06 12.02
N ASN A 691 22.86 4.25 12.06
CA ASN A 691 23.22 3.34 11.00
C ASN A 691 23.89 2.11 11.62
N CYS A 692 23.32 0.92 11.43
CA CYS A 692 23.80 -0.31 12.07
C CYS A 692 25.24 -0.64 11.68
N ILE A 693 25.65 -0.30 10.45
CA ILE A 693 27.03 -0.53 9.99
C ILE A 693 27.99 0.61 10.31
N ALA A 694 27.55 1.68 11.01
CA ALA A 694 28.41 2.82 11.31
C ALA A 694 29.74 2.37 11.93
N ALA A 695 30.84 3.04 11.55
CA ALA A 695 32.15 2.75 12.10
C ALA A 695 32.22 3.25 13.55
N GLY A 696 31.83 2.39 14.48
CA GLY A 696 31.78 2.71 15.90
C GLY A 696 33.16 2.83 16.56
N ARG A 697 34.23 2.40 15.88
CA ARG A 697 35.64 2.65 16.24
C ARG A 697 36.47 2.89 15.00
N LEU A 698 37.32 3.90 15.04
CA LEU A 698 38.35 4.14 14.03
C LEU A 698 39.72 3.87 14.65
N PHE A 699 40.49 3.01 14.02
CA PHE A 699 41.89 2.78 14.36
C PHE A 699 42.74 3.48 13.32
N VAL A 700 43.48 4.51 13.72
CA VAL A 700 44.29 5.32 12.80
C VAL A 700 45.77 5.14 13.13
N GLU A 701 46.58 4.88 12.10
CA GLU A 701 48.01 4.63 12.29
C GLU A 701 48.70 5.89 12.83
N GLU A 702 49.57 5.69 13.82
CA GLU A 702 50.16 6.76 14.64
C GLU A 702 50.73 7.92 13.83
N SER A 703 51.42 7.63 12.72
CA SER A 703 52.06 8.64 11.86
C SER A 703 51.11 9.61 11.15
N ILE A 704 49.84 9.25 10.95
CA ILE A 704 48.84 10.09 10.28
C ILE A 704 47.68 10.53 11.20
N HIS A 705 47.66 10.07 12.45
CA HIS A 705 46.54 10.30 13.37
C HIS A 705 46.20 11.78 13.56
N ASP A 706 47.18 12.59 13.95
CA ASP A 706 46.91 13.98 14.34
C ASP A 706 46.48 14.82 13.12
N GLU A 707 47.06 14.57 11.94
CA GLU A 707 46.63 15.18 10.68
C GLU A 707 45.22 14.76 10.28
N PHE A 708 44.89 13.46 10.41
CA PHE A 708 43.55 12.94 10.16
C PHE A 708 42.51 13.62 11.06
N VAL A 709 42.77 13.71 12.37
CA VAL A 709 41.87 14.36 13.33
C VAL A 709 41.67 15.84 13.00
N SER A 710 42.75 16.56 12.67
CA SER A 710 42.66 17.98 12.28
C SER A 710 41.77 18.17 11.06
N LYS A 711 41.99 17.37 10.00
CA LYS A 711 41.18 17.43 8.76
C LYS A 711 39.72 17.05 9.01
N VAL A 712 39.44 16.04 9.85
CA VAL A 712 38.07 15.68 10.24
C VAL A 712 37.37 16.88 10.91
N VAL A 713 38.02 17.54 11.87
CA VAL A 713 37.43 18.71 12.55
C VAL A 713 37.20 19.89 11.59
N GLU A 714 38.11 20.11 10.64
CA GLU A 714 37.93 21.14 9.59
C GLU A 714 36.71 20.86 8.72
N GLU A 715 36.49 19.61 8.31
CA GLU A 715 35.33 19.22 7.50
C GLU A 715 34.02 19.22 8.30
N ILE A 716 34.03 18.79 9.58
CA ILE A 716 32.85 18.84 10.45
C ILE A 716 32.33 20.27 10.57
N LYS A 717 33.21 21.26 10.72
CA LYS A 717 32.84 22.69 10.81
C LYS A 717 32.14 23.21 9.55
N LYS A 718 32.23 22.51 8.41
CA LYS A 718 31.55 22.86 7.16
C LYS A 718 30.16 22.24 7.05
N MET A 719 29.83 21.24 7.87
CA MET A 719 28.53 20.56 7.82
C MET A 719 27.39 21.48 8.26
N LYS A 720 26.35 21.60 7.42
CA LYS A 720 25.16 22.36 7.78
C LYS A 720 24.19 21.51 8.59
N ILE A 721 24.01 21.87 9.86
CA ILE A 721 22.98 21.29 10.73
C ILE A 721 21.67 22.05 10.55
N GLY A 722 20.58 21.37 10.19
CA GLY A 722 19.39 22.07 9.71
C GLY A 722 18.10 21.27 9.65
N ASP A 723 17.04 21.95 9.22
CA ASP A 723 15.77 21.31 8.85
C ASP A 723 16.07 20.22 7.80
N PRO A 724 15.65 18.96 8.02
CA PRO A 724 15.84 17.89 7.04
C PRO A 724 15.28 18.19 5.65
N LEU A 725 14.29 19.09 5.54
CA LEU A 725 13.66 19.46 4.28
C LEU A 725 14.41 20.58 3.53
N ASP A 726 15.33 21.29 4.20
CA ASP A 726 16.23 22.25 3.54
C ASP A 726 17.25 21.47 2.70
N ARG A 727 17.30 21.78 1.40
CA ARG A 727 18.18 21.14 0.41
C ARG A 727 19.67 21.28 0.72
N SER A 728 20.03 22.28 1.53
CA SER A 728 21.42 22.54 1.92
C SER A 728 21.83 21.89 3.24
N THR A 729 20.91 21.23 3.95
CA THR A 729 21.21 20.51 5.19
C THR A 729 22.05 19.27 4.91
N ASP A 730 23.14 19.09 5.65
CA ASP A 730 23.96 17.87 5.64
C ASP A 730 23.64 16.95 6.82
N HIS A 731 23.23 17.52 7.96
CA HIS A 731 23.01 16.81 9.22
C HIS A 731 21.66 17.18 9.86
N GLY A 732 20.78 16.17 9.94
CA GLY A 732 19.44 16.29 10.53
C GLY A 732 19.40 16.06 12.05
N PRO A 733 18.22 16.10 12.67
CA PRO A 733 18.06 15.74 14.08
C PRO A 733 18.27 14.24 14.27
N GLN A 734 18.59 13.85 15.51
CA GLN A 734 18.38 12.47 15.95
C GLN A 734 16.89 12.15 15.91
N ASN A 735 16.57 10.86 15.82
CA ASN A 735 15.21 10.39 15.65
C ASN A 735 14.33 10.87 16.83
N HIS A 736 14.38 10.19 17.97
CA HIS A 736 13.50 10.53 19.09
C HIS A 736 14.29 10.99 20.32
N LYS A 737 13.61 11.76 21.19
CA LYS A 737 14.18 12.37 22.40
C LYS A 737 15.00 11.40 23.27
N ALA A 738 14.46 10.21 23.54
CA ALA A 738 15.14 9.23 24.40
C ALA A 738 16.49 8.76 23.80
N HIS A 739 16.60 8.72 22.46
CA HIS A 739 17.86 8.40 21.79
C HIS A 739 18.87 9.54 21.94
N LEU A 740 18.45 10.79 21.75
CA LEU A 740 19.32 11.95 21.99
C LEU A 740 19.85 11.96 23.43
N GLU A 741 18.99 11.74 24.43
CA GLU A 741 19.39 11.70 25.84
C GLU A 741 20.42 10.59 26.10
N LYS A 742 20.25 9.41 25.51
CA LYS A 742 21.22 8.31 25.57
C LYS A 742 22.58 8.73 24.97
N LEU A 743 22.57 9.44 23.85
CA LEU A 743 23.81 9.89 23.19
C LEU A 743 24.57 10.94 24.00
N LEU A 744 23.85 11.85 24.68
CA LEU A 744 24.47 12.83 25.57
C LEU A 744 25.13 12.11 26.77
N GLN A 745 24.43 11.17 27.39
CA GLN A 745 24.98 10.33 28.47
C GLN A 745 26.19 9.51 28.01
N TYR A 746 26.15 8.98 26.78
CA TYR A 746 27.27 8.26 26.16
C TYR A 746 28.52 9.15 26.08
N CYS A 747 28.37 10.39 25.63
CA CYS A 747 29.49 11.34 25.56
C CYS A 747 30.01 11.75 26.94
N GLU A 748 29.10 12.01 27.88
CA GLU A 748 29.48 12.31 29.28
C GLU A 748 30.29 11.17 29.89
N THR A 749 29.90 9.92 29.64
CA THR A 749 30.62 8.73 30.11
C THR A 749 32.01 8.65 29.48
N GLY A 750 32.12 8.90 28.17
CA GLY A 750 33.41 8.92 27.47
C GLY A 750 34.40 9.93 28.09
N VAL A 751 33.95 11.15 28.37
CA VAL A 751 34.79 12.17 29.05
C VAL A 751 35.16 11.72 30.46
N LYS A 752 34.19 11.16 31.21
CA LYS A 752 34.41 10.70 32.58
C LYS A 752 35.44 9.57 32.69
N GLU A 753 35.51 8.71 31.68
CA GLU A 753 36.46 7.59 31.63
C GLU A 753 37.82 7.97 31.06
N GLY A 754 38.02 9.24 30.67
CA GLY A 754 39.33 9.77 30.29
C GLY A 754 39.58 9.91 28.80
N ALA A 755 38.59 9.67 27.93
CA ALA A 755 38.71 9.97 26.51
C ALA A 755 38.73 11.49 26.27
N THR A 756 39.50 11.94 25.27
CA THR A 756 39.60 13.36 24.89
C THR A 756 38.45 13.73 23.95
N LEU A 757 37.54 14.60 24.41
CA LEU A 757 36.50 15.18 23.54
C LEU A 757 37.08 16.35 22.72
N VAL A 758 37.34 16.11 21.43
CA VAL A 758 37.96 17.09 20.52
C VAL A 758 36.93 18.09 19.99
N TYR A 759 35.72 17.62 19.68
CA TYR A 759 34.64 18.43 19.13
C TYR A 759 33.27 17.81 19.45
N GLY A 760 32.24 18.64 19.63
CA GLY A 760 30.85 18.21 19.79
C GLY A 760 30.50 17.72 21.20
N GLY A 761 29.75 16.62 21.27
CA GLY A 761 29.33 15.97 22.52
C GLY A 761 28.11 16.62 23.18
N ARG A 762 27.42 17.53 22.50
CA ARG A 762 26.33 18.35 23.05
C ARG A 762 25.11 18.37 22.14
N GLN A 763 23.97 18.71 22.74
CA GLN A 763 22.76 19.06 22.00
C GLN A 763 22.95 20.43 21.36
N VAL A 764 22.53 20.58 20.11
CA VAL A 764 22.54 21.88 19.42
C VAL A 764 21.46 22.77 20.04
N CYS A 765 21.80 24.02 20.34
CA CYS A 765 20.87 24.99 20.94
C CYS A 765 19.83 25.49 19.90
N ARG A 766 18.86 24.63 19.58
CA ARG A 766 17.74 24.88 18.66
C ARG A 766 16.56 23.94 18.98
N PRO A 767 15.34 24.23 18.48
CA PRO A 767 14.22 23.30 18.58
C PRO A 767 14.51 21.95 17.91
N GLY A 768 13.91 20.88 18.44
CA GLY A 768 14.07 19.51 17.97
C GLY A 768 15.25 18.77 18.61
N PHE A 769 15.51 17.55 18.15
CA PHE A 769 16.44 16.62 18.79
C PHE A 769 17.83 16.58 18.13
N PHE A 770 18.47 17.73 17.94
CA PHE A 770 19.76 17.82 17.23
C PHE A 770 20.96 17.59 18.14
N MET A 771 21.90 16.76 17.68
CA MET A 771 23.19 16.57 18.32
C MET A 771 24.31 17.05 17.39
N GLU A 772 25.34 17.69 17.97
CA GLU A 772 26.56 18.02 17.24
C GLU A 772 27.29 16.75 16.77
N PRO A 773 27.82 16.70 15.52
CA PRO A 773 28.80 15.69 15.16
C PRO A 773 29.95 15.70 16.17
N THR A 774 30.33 14.54 16.67
CA THR A 774 31.22 14.41 17.83
C THR A 774 32.48 13.63 17.48
N VAL A 775 33.62 14.04 18.04
CA VAL A 775 34.93 13.37 17.87
C VAL A 775 35.58 13.15 19.23
N PHE A 776 35.88 11.89 19.53
CA PHE A 776 36.72 11.47 20.65
C PHE A 776 38.06 10.91 20.14
N THR A 777 39.15 11.29 20.79
CA THR A 777 40.49 10.71 20.63
C THR A 777 40.99 10.13 21.96
N ASP A 778 42.18 9.54 21.95
CA ASP A 778 42.82 8.93 23.12
C ASP A 778 41.93 7.86 23.76
N VAL A 779 41.15 7.17 22.93
CA VAL A 779 40.24 6.12 23.39
C VAL A 779 41.01 4.82 23.58
N GLU A 780 40.96 4.29 24.80
CA GLU A 780 41.54 3.00 25.17
C GLU A 780 40.49 1.89 25.09
N ASP A 781 40.95 0.66 24.83
CA ASP A 781 40.06 -0.47 24.50
C ASP A 781 39.11 -0.87 25.67
N HIS A 782 39.48 -0.55 26.91
CA HIS A 782 38.67 -0.84 28.11
C HIS A 782 37.53 0.17 28.34
N MET A 783 37.56 1.33 27.68
CA MET A 783 36.55 2.37 27.86
C MET A 783 35.18 1.91 27.34
N TYR A 784 34.12 2.35 27.99
CA TYR A 784 32.72 2.12 27.62
C TYR A 784 32.46 2.51 26.17
N ILE A 785 32.97 3.67 25.74
CA ILE A 785 32.78 4.16 24.36
C ILE A 785 33.55 3.35 23.31
N ALA A 786 34.51 2.52 23.70
CA ALA A 786 35.18 1.57 22.80
C ALA A 786 34.37 0.28 22.62
N GLN A 787 33.51 -0.07 23.58
CA GLN A 787 32.78 -1.35 23.60
C GLN A 787 31.32 -1.20 23.16
N GLU A 788 30.66 -0.13 23.59
CA GLU A 788 29.23 0.05 23.43
C GLU A 788 28.86 0.83 22.16
N GLU A 789 27.75 0.43 21.55
CA GLU A 789 27.18 1.08 20.37
C GLU A 789 26.49 2.40 20.76
N SER A 790 26.96 3.51 20.19
CA SER A 790 26.32 4.82 20.36
C SER A 790 25.02 4.90 19.55
N PHE A 791 25.08 4.45 18.29
CA PHE A 791 24.04 4.60 17.28
C PHE A 791 23.70 6.07 16.97
N GLY A 792 24.70 6.94 17.04
CA GLY A 792 24.60 8.37 16.75
C GLY A 792 25.92 8.93 16.22
N PRO A 793 26.02 10.24 15.98
CA PRO A 793 27.10 10.84 15.21
C PRO A 793 28.35 11.06 16.06
N VAL A 794 28.94 9.97 16.57
CA VAL A 794 30.09 9.97 17.50
C VAL A 794 31.24 9.17 16.91
N MET A 795 32.31 9.86 16.49
CA MET A 795 33.54 9.26 15.98
C MET A 795 34.48 8.95 17.14
N VAL A 796 34.81 7.68 17.34
CA VAL A 796 35.63 7.17 18.45
C VAL A 796 36.96 6.70 17.89
N ILE A 797 38.05 7.42 18.16
CA ILE A 797 39.34 7.23 17.50
C ILE A 797 40.40 6.72 18.48
N SER A 798 41.08 5.64 18.09
CA SER A 798 42.23 5.09 18.78
C SER A 798 43.46 5.05 17.86
N LYS A 799 44.64 5.35 18.41
CA LYS A 799 45.92 5.16 17.71
C LYS A 799 46.31 3.67 17.66
N PHE A 800 47.03 3.26 16.63
CA PHE A 800 47.80 2.00 16.63
C PHE A 800 49.20 2.23 16.08
N LYS A 801 50.15 1.37 16.49
CA LYS A 801 51.58 1.55 16.19
C LYS A 801 51.86 1.36 14.71
N ASN A 802 52.84 2.11 14.19
CA ASN A 802 53.25 2.00 12.80
C ASN A 802 53.68 0.56 12.46
N GLY A 803 53.13 -0.02 11.39
CA GLY A 803 53.40 -1.38 10.92
C GLY A 803 52.77 -2.51 11.74
N ASP A 804 52.02 -2.23 12.82
CA ASP A 804 51.44 -3.24 13.71
C ASP A 804 50.07 -3.75 13.21
N VAL A 805 50.08 -4.52 12.13
CA VAL A 805 48.86 -5.05 11.49
C VAL A 805 48.13 -6.06 12.39
N ASP A 806 48.83 -7.02 12.98
CA ASP A 806 48.20 -8.05 13.81
C ASP A 806 47.71 -7.50 15.16
N GLY A 807 48.44 -6.56 15.77
CA GLY A 807 48.02 -5.90 17.00
C GLY A 807 46.74 -5.08 16.82
N VAL A 808 46.62 -4.32 15.72
CA VAL A 808 45.37 -3.59 15.43
C VAL A 808 44.22 -4.53 15.08
N LEU A 809 44.48 -5.66 14.39
CA LEU A 809 43.46 -6.69 14.12
C LEU A 809 42.91 -7.31 15.41
N GLN A 810 43.79 -7.62 16.37
CA GLN A 810 43.36 -8.17 17.66
C GLN A 810 42.39 -7.21 18.38
N ARG A 811 42.71 -5.91 18.38
CA ARG A 811 41.87 -4.86 19.01
C ARG A 811 40.57 -4.63 18.23
N ALA A 812 40.63 -4.62 16.90
CA ALA A 812 39.47 -4.49 16.04
C ALA A 812 38.47 -5.65 16.22
N ASN A 813 38.96 -6.87 16.43
CA ASN A 813 38.14 -8.06 16.68
C ASN A 813 37.75 -8.24 18.16
N ALA A 814 38.37 -7.51 19.09
CA ALA A 814 38.02 -7.47 20.51
C ALA A 814 36.72 -6.70 20.73
N THR A 815 35.63 -7.31 20.28
CA THR A 815 34.25 -6.91 20.49
C THR A 815 33.36 -8.16 20.32
N GLU A 816 32.26 -8.19 21.06
CA GLU A 816 31.25 -9.26 20.94
C GLU A 816 30.42 -9.12 19.65
N TYR A 817 30.50 -7.97 18.98
CA TYR A 817 29.79 -7.69 17.73
C TYR A 817 30.61 -8.12 16.51
N GLY A 818 29.93 -8.28 15.37
CA GLY A 818 30.55 -8.71 14.11
C GLY A 818 29.71 -8.33 12.90
N LEU A 819 29.17 -7.12 12.84
CA LEU A 819 28.25 -6.70 11.78
C LEU A 819 28.98 -6.24 10.51
N ALA A 820 29.75 -5.15 10.60
CA ALA A 820 30.53 -4.61 9.51
C ALA A 820 31.95 -4.23 9.98
N SER A 821 32.82 -3.92 9.03
CA SER A 821 34.17 -3.41 9.26
C SER A 821 34.71 -2.73 8.00
N GLY A 822 35.85 -2.06 8.10
CA GLY A 822 36.53 -1.56 6.92
C GLY A 822 38.02 -1.33 7.09
N VAL A 823 38.73 -1.20 5.97
CA VAL A 823 40.16 -0.94 5.90
C VAL A 823 40.49 0.04 4.78
N PHE A 824 41.29 1.07 5.09
CA PHE A 824 41.86 2.02 4.12
C PHE A 824 43.38 1.85 4.04
N THR A 825 43.85 1.44 2.86
CA THR A 825 45.26 1.22 2.54
C THR A 825 45.43 1.13 1.02
N LYS A 826 46.58 1.56 0.49
CA LYS A 826 46.93 1.35 -0.94
C LYS A 826 47.60 0.00 -1.19
N ASP A 827 48.12 -0.64 -0.14
CA ASP A 827 48.73 -1.97 -0.23
C ASP A 827 47.67 -3.07 -0.32
N ILE A 828 47.62 -3.73 -1.47
CA ILE A 828 46.69 -4.83 -1.74
C ILE A 828 46.91 -6.04 -0.81
N SER A 829 48.15 -6.30 -0.38
CA SER A 829 48.47 -7.42 0.50
C SER A 829 47.88 -7.17 1.88
N LYS A 830 48.05 -5.95 2.41
CA LYS A 830 47.40 -5.53 3.67
C LYS A 830 45.88 -5.54 3.54
N ALA A 831 45.33 -5.00 2.45
CA ALA A 831 43.89 -4.95 2.24
C ALA A 831 43.24 -6.35 2.29
N LEU A 832 43.80 -7.32 1.54
CA LEU A 832 43.27 -8.69 1.50
C LEU A 832 43.49 -9.41 2.83
N TYR A 833 44.69 -9.34 3.41
CA TYR A 833 45.00 -9.97 4.69
C TYR A 833 44.10 -9.46 5.81
N VAL A 834 43.95 -8.14 5.95
CA VAL A 834 43.07 -7.53 6.96
C VAL A 834 41.62 -7.94 6.72
N SER A 835 41.16 -8.01 5.46
CA SER A 835 39.79 -8.41 5.16
C SER A 835 39.47 -9.86 5.52
N GLU A 836 40.44 -10.77 5.38
CA GLU A 836 40.28 -12.17 5.79
C GLU A 836 40.28 -12.34 7.31
N LYS A 837 40.97 -11.45 8.04
CA LYS A 837 41.15 -11.55 9.49
C LYS A 837 40.09 -10.82 10.30
N LEU A 838 39.39 -9.85 9.71
CA LEU A 838 38.30 -9.14 10.38
C LEU A 838 37.09 -10.06 10.58
N GLU A 839 36.65 -10.22 11.83
CA GLU A 839 35.52 -11.08 12.19
C GLU A 839 34.19 -10.34 12.09
N ALA A 840 33.82 -9.94 10.87
CA ALA A 840 32.58 -9.21 10.58
C ALA A 840 31.87 -9.74 9.34
N GLY A 841 30.53 -9.61 9.31
CA GLY A 841 29.70 -10.07 8.20
C GLY A 841 29.85 -9.29 6.90
N THR A 842 30.50 -8.12 6.94
CA THR A 842 30.86 -7.30 5.78
C THR A 842 32.18 -6.57 6.03
N VAL A 843 33.07 -6.55 5.04
CA VAL A 843 34.32 -5.79 5.08
C VAL A 843 34.37 -4.84 3.89
N PHE A 844 34.51 -3.54 4.16
CA PHE A 844 34.68 -2.53 3.12
C PHE A 844 36.16 -2.17 2.93
N ILE A 845 36.66 -2.20 1.69
CA ILE A 845 38.05 -1.83 1.36
C ILE A 845 38.03 -0.52 0.57
N ASN A 846 38.70 0.52 1.07
CA ASN A 846 38.80 1.85 0.41
C ASN A 846 37.44 2.53 0.09
N THR A 847 36.38 2.07 0.74
CA THR A 847 35.03 2.64 0.75
C THR A 847 34.36 2.33 2.09
N TYR A 848 33.21 2.93 2.38
CA TYR A 848 32.37 2.54 3.50
C TYR A 848 30.89 2.81 3.16
N ASN A 849 29.95 2.20 3.89
CA ASN A 849 28.50 2.29 3.64
C ASN A 849 28.06 1.87 2.23
N LYS A 850 28.90 1.11 1.51
CA LYS A 850 28.61 0.71 0.13
C LYS A 850 27.85 -0.62 0.11
N THR A 851 26.62 -0.58 0.62
CA THR A 851 25.67 -1.68 0.45
C THR A 851 25.13 -1.70 -0.97
N ASP A 852 24.58 -2.85 -1.35
CA ASP A 852 23.94 -3.06 -2.65
C ASP A 852 22.86 -4.13 -2.48
N VAL A 853 21.76 -4.01 -3.22
CA VAL A 853 20.62 -4.94 -3.12
C VAL A 853 21.00 -6.38 -3.51
N ALA A 854 22.08 -6.57 -4.28
CA ALA A 854 22.60 -7.88 -4.64
C ALA A 854 23.65 -8.43 -3.65
N ALA A 855 24.20 -7.61 -2.76
CA ALA A 855 25.21 -8.03 -1.79
C ALA A 855 24.55 -8.45 -0.47
N PRO A 856 24.77 -9.69 0.02
CA PRO A 856 24.14 -10.17 1.25
C PRO A 856 24.66 -9.41 2.46
N PHE A 857 23.75 -9.03 3.35
CA PHE A 857 24.04 -8.25 4.55
C PHE A 857 23.53 -8.96 5.81
N GLY A 858 24.36 -9.02 6.85
CA GLY A 858 24.00 -9.57 8.17
C GLY A 858 25.24 -9.93 8.98
N GLY A 859 25.12 -9.98 10.30
CA GLY A 859 26.27 -10.07 11.20
C GLY A 859 26.77 -11.47 11.55
N PHE A 860 27.87 -11.48 12.31
CA PHE A 860 28.42 -12.61 13.06
C PHE A 860 28.35 -12.33 14.57
N LYS A 861 28.73 -13.31 15.40
CA LYS A 861 28.79 -13.19 16.87
C LYS A 861 27.46 -12.68 17.47
N LEU A 862 27.48 -11.69 18.37
CA LEU A 862 26.28 -11.10 18.96
C LEU A 862 25.56 -10.09 18.06
N SER A 863 26.08 -9.81 16.85
CA SER A 863 25.34 -9.08 15.82
C SER A 863 24.31 -9.95 15.10
N GLY A 864 24.18 -11.22 15.48
CA GLY A 864 23.12 -12.12 15.03
C GLY A 864 23.53 -13.01 13.86
N PHE A 865 22.55 -13.45 13.07
CA PHE A 865 22.70 -14.41 11.98
C PHE A 865 21.52 -14.35 10.99
N GLY A 866 21.75 -14.91 9.80
CA GLY A 866 20.88 -14.77 8.64
C GLY A 866 21.23 -13.52 7.83
N LYS A 867 20.74 -13.47 6.59
CA LYS A 867 21.04 -12.36 5.67
C LYS A 867 19.77 -11.68 5.16
N ASP A 868 19.85 -10.36 5.06
CA ASP A 868 19.01 -9.55 4.19
C ASP A 868 19.77 -9.27 2.88
N LEU A 869 19.04 -8.88 1.82
CA LEU A 869 19.60 -8.63 0.49
C LEU A 869 20.28 -9.84 -0.17
N GLY A 870 20.66 -9.70 -1.43
CA GLY A 870 21.30 -10.75 -2.21
C GLY A 870 20.41 -11.98 -2.41
N GLU A 871 20.95 -13.02 -3.05
CA GLU A 871 20.27 -14.31 -3.18
C GLU A 871 20.10 -14.99 -1.81
N GLU A 872 21.11 -14.88 -0.95
CA GLU A 872 21.17 -15.55 0.36
C GLU A 872 19.94 -15.26 1.24
N ALA A 873 19.38 -14.05 1.17
CA ALA A 873 18.16 -13.70 1.90
C ALA A 873 16.95 -14.58 1.53
N LEU A 874 16.86 -15.09 0.31
CA LEU A 874 15.76 -15.98 -0.08
C LEU A 874 15.76 -17.28 0.72
N HIS A 875 16.94 -17.79 1.11
CA HIS A 875 17.07 -19.02 1.89
C HIS A 875 16.46 -18.89 3.30
N GLU A 876 16.44 -17.67 3.85
CA GLU A 876 15.78 -17.35 5.12
C GLU A 876 14.25 -17.43 5.07
N TYR A 877 13.68 -17.43 3.87
CA TYR A 877 12.25 -17.41 3.61
C TYR A 877 11.74 -18.65 2.84
N LEU A 878 12.60 -19.64 2.64
CA LEU A 878 12.29 -20.89 1.96
C LEU A 878 12.58 -22.11 2.87
N ARG A 879 11.93 -23.22 2.54
CA ARG A 879 12.27 -24.57 3.02
C ARG A 879 12.55 -25.49 1.84
N THR A 880 13.47 -26.43 2.04
CA THR A 880 13.79 -27.46 1.04
C THR A 880 13.03 -28.73 1.36
N LYS A 881 12.32 -29.28 0.39
CA LYS A 881 11.69 -30.60 0.45
C LYS A 881 12.40 -31.53 -0.52
N ALA A 882 12.97 -32.63 -0.02
CA ALA A 882 13.46 -33.72 -0.86
C ALA A 882 12.30 -34.66 -1.23
N ILE A 883 12.22 -35.04 -2.50
CA ILE A 883 11.23 -35.96 -3.05
C ILE A 883 12.02 -37.09 -3.71
N THR A 884 11.82 -38.32 -3.26
CA THR A 884 12.46 -39.51 -3.81
C THR A 884 11.38 -40.44 -4.34
N VAL A 885 11.54 -40.86 -5.59
CA VAL A 885 10.67 -41.80 -6.29
C VAL A 885 11.49 -43.04 -6.65
N GLU A 886 10.97 -44.23 -6.35
CA GLU A 886 11.48 -45.49 -6.90
C GLU A 886 10.62 -45.87 -8.12
N TYR A 887 11.25 -46.31 -9.21
CA TYR A 887 10.58 -46.66 -10.47
C TYR A 887 11.26 -47.81 -11.21
#